data_AF-W4GUR0-F1
#
_entry.id   AF-W4GUR0-F1
#
_cell.length_a   1.000
_cell.length_b   1.000
_cell.length_c   1.000
_cell.angle_alpha   90.00
_cell.angle_beta   90.00
_cell.angle_gamma   90.00
#
_symmetry.space_group_name_H-M   'P 1'
#
loop_
_entity.id
_entity.type
_entity.pdbx_description
1 polymer ?
#
loop_
_entity_poly.entity_id
_entity_poly.type
_entity_poly.pdbx_seq_one_letter_code
_entity_poly.pdbx_strand_id
1 'polypeptide(L)'
;MREGLVVVRYVGLAMSFCVLVALTVVDLSWWARVQSLLTLPTHGTSLLREHGTTHSSFVRAAVLHVARPDEASFTPMFRRLHRSWIAMSLHEPPSWRTDIVVVTDAPYVFEWLAVLNCSVHPRQNASQPNMCVVATKFAPHSSSSGVNLPPGLDPSIEVFRALSVVSASTYDWLLRTDVDTFLAPGFATYRPNSLAVNVGAYIQPNCGTTTHLDTIAARLNLTSQNVSNIGSTWYGPTALMQTCAAQTVGLMETLYLHDFTDVEKRPAYGNQGWPQWHVGVLGSYAGHLAIRHCTASVGVVLAGNVLNVPSTSVDMASHVAHIHATHDDDDDAILSLPRNNTTKDATTVRDYTLAITLSSSSVLSPSPASITSTFIRAAVVYLPSTEARFLHEFRWFHRSWQAMQAFEPPGWRTDIVVVTNGLVPTLDELNCTSMPREHATDPNRCIVVATYTSLYSPAFPYAYADSVNVLAVTPLGAYDWVLRTDMDTFLTPAFATWKPSLFVVGMGGYNVMGSTNDRLDAIIVQLNLTAKTVDNVGSTWYGPTALVQQCAQLSMDVQMYMYANEFTDEEKSPEYGIKGWPNWHVGVLSMYGGHVAINHCTRDFGVVKDAHNLDFPTTSHESPTRHAHLHTWQDSNRFSKFAFADGAYKNENKSALDLDDISDYAMYMALDSQPRA
;
A
#
# COMPACT_ATOMS: atom_id res chain seq x y z
N MET A 1 -3.81 44.12 35.25
CA MET A 1 -3.19 43.03 34.46
C MET A 1 -2.89 41.79 35.33
N ARG A 2 -3.91 41.24 36.00
CA ARG A 2 -3.78 39.96 36.74
C ARG A 2 -5.02 39.06 36.66
N GLU A 3 -6.02 39.41 35.84
CA GLU A 3 -7.23 38.60 35.64
C GLU A 3 -7.32 37.91 34.26
N GLY A 4 -6.50 38.33 33.29
CA GLY A 4 -6.44 37.68 31.96
C GLY A 4 -5.64 36.38 31.90
N LEU A 5 -4.87 36.04 32.95
CA LEU A 5 -4.02 34.85 32.98
C LEU A 5 -4.71 33.62 33.63
N VAL A 6 -5.86 33.82 34.28
CA VAL A 6 -6.63 32.74 34.92
C VAL A 6 -7.61 32.11 33.92
N VAL A 7 -8.19 32.90 33.01
CA VAL A 7 -9.15 32.40 32.01
C VAL A 7 -8.49 31.48 30.97
N VAL A 8 -7.23 31.76 30.58
CA VAL A 8 -6.50 30.95 29.59
C VAL A 8 -6.11 29.56 30.13
N ARG A 9 -5.91 29.42 31.46
CA ARG A 9 -5.65 28.10 32.07
C ARG A 9 -6.91 27.24 32.23
N TYR A 10 -8.09 27.84 32.42
CA TYR A 10 -9.34 27.08 32.52
C TYR A 10 -9.89 26.63 31.15
N VAL A 11 -9.67 27.43 30.09
CA VAL A 11 -10.06 27.03 28.72
C VAL A 11 -9.13 25.94 28.16
N GLY A 12 -7.83 25.98 28.49
CA GLY A 12 -6.87 24.93 28.13
C GLY A 12 -7.14 23.59 28.83
N LEU A 13 -7.49 23.59 30.12
CA LEU A 13 -7.86 22.36 30.85
C LEU A 13 -9.21 21.78 30.41
N ALA A 14 -10.19 22.62 30.05
CA ALA A 14 -11.48 22.16 29.54
C ALA A 14 -11.37 21.53 28.14
N MET A 15 -10.53 22.06 27.24
CA MET A 15 -10.29 21.44 25.93
C MET A 15 -9.49 20.13 26.03
N SER A 16 -8.49 20.04 26.90
CA SER A 16 -7.80 18.77 27.15
C SER A 16 -8.71 17.73 27.80
N PHE A 17 -9.64 18.13 28.67
CA PHE A 17 -10.64 17.21 29.26
C PHE A 17 -11.71 16.79 28.24
N CYS A 18 -12.15 17.67 27.33
CA CYS A 18 -13.06 17.29 26.25
C CYS A 18 -12.41 16.38 25.20
N VAL A 19 -11.12 16.52 24.92
CA VAL A 19 -10.38 15.63 24.01
C VAL A 19 -10.09 14.27 24.67
N LEU A 20 -9.74 14.23 25.96
CA LEU A 20 -9.60 12.98 26.72
C LEU A 20 -10.94 12.28 26.94
N VAL A 21 -12.04 13.01 27.15
CA VAL A 21 -13.40 12.45 27.24
C VAL A 21 -13.89 12.00 25.85
N ALA A 22 -13.55 12.69 24.76
CA ALA A 22 -13.88 12.21 23.41
C ALA A 22 -13.10 10.93 23.04
N LEU A 23 -11.81 10.84 23.39
CA LEU A 23 -11.00 9.64 23.13
C LEU A 23 -11.41 8.45 24.03
N THR A 24 -11.82 8.70 25.28
CA THR A 24 -12.28 7.62 26.19
C THR A 24 -13.75 7.24 26.02
N VAL A 25 -14.63 8.14 25.56
CA VAL A 25 -16.05 7.84 25.26
C VAL A 25 -16.18 7.12 23.91
N VAL A 26 -15.29 7.38 22.95
CA VAL A 26 -15.20 6.57 21.72
C VAL A 26 -14.73 5.14 22.02
N ASP A 27 -13.84 4.96 23.00
CA ASP A 27 -13.32 3.63 23.39
C ASP A 27 -14.31 2.84 24.30
N LEU A 28 -14.92 3.49 25.30
CA LEU A 28 -15.88 2.82 26.20
C LEU A 28 -17.25 2.52 25.54
N SER A 29 -17.69 3.33 24.56
CA SER A 29 -18.94 3.05 23.84
C SER A 29 -18.80 1.93 22.80
N TRP A 30 -17.59 1.65 22.34
CA TRP A 30 -17.27 0.49 21.50
C TRP A 30 -17.25 -0.79 22.34
N TRP A 31 -16.54 -0.80 23.48
CA TRP A 31 -16.49 -1.96 24.39
C TRP A 31 -17.86 -2.30 25.01
N ALA A 32 -18.67 -1.31 25.39
CA ALA A 32 -20.01 -1.56 25.95
C ALA A 32 -21.01 -2.07 24.90
N ARG A 33 -20.82 -1.77 23.60
CA ARG A 33 -21.68 -2.26 22.51
C ARG A 33 -21.30 -3.67 22.02
N VAL A 34 -20.04 -4.07 22.16
CA VAL A 34 -19.62 -5.46 21.93
C VAL A 34 -20.14 -6.39 23.04
N GLN A 35 -20.22 -5.90 24.27
CA GLN A 35 -20.74 -6.69 25.40
C GLN A 35 -22.27 -6.91 25.37
N SER A 36 -23.04 -6.02 24.72
CA SER A 36 -24.49 -6.19 24.57
C SER A 36 -24.92 -7.13 23.44
N LEU A 37 -23.98 -7.67 22.66
CA LEU A 37 -24.23 -8.65 21.59
C LEU A 37 -24.12 -10.12 22.06
N LEU A 38 -23.89 -10.36 23.35
CA LEU A 38 -23.70 -11.69 23.95
C LEU A 38 -24.98 -12.36 24.50
N THR A 39 -26.19 -11.93 24.10
CA THR A 39 -27.41 -12.70 24.41
C THR A 39 -27.62 -13.83 23.40
N LEU A 40 -26.97 -14.96 23.70
CA LEU A 40 -27.14 -16.27 23.05
C LEU A 40 -28.61 -16.75 23.05
N PRO A 41 -29.04 -17.39 21.96
CA PRO A 41 -29.88 -18.59 22.06
C PRO A 41 -29.00 -19.84 21.89
N THR A 42 -28.81 -20.53 23.01
CA THR A 42 -28.60 -21.98 23.19
C THR A 42 -27.79 -22.79 22.16
N HIS A 43 -26.64 -23.27 22.64
CA HIS A 43 -25.87 -24.47 22.26
C HIS A 43 -26.44 -25.38 21.16
N GLY A 44 -25.80 -25.34 19.99
CA GLY A 44 -25.68 -26.50 19.10
C GLY A 44 -24.29 -27.13 19.28
N THR A 45 -24.16 -28.09 20.21
CA THR A 45 -22.92 -28.87 20.38
C THR A 45 -22.73 -29.79 19.18
N SER A 46 -21.90 -29.40 18.22
CA SER A 46 -21.26 -30.34 17.30
C SER A 46 -20.06 -30.95 18.02
N LEU A 47 -20.32 -32.02 18.78
CA LEU A 47 -19.28 -32.87 19.35
C LEU A 47 -18.38 -33.40 18.23
N LEU A 48 -17.09 -33.09 18.33
CA LEU A 48 -16.00 -33.75 17.60
C LEU A 48 -16.12 -35.25 17.82
N ARG A 49 -16.61 -35.97 16.81
CA ARG A 49 -16.65 -37.44 16.81
C ARG A 49 -15.38 -37.94 16.13
N GLU A 50 -14.48 -38.52 16.91
CA GLU A 50 -13.44 -39.40 16.38
C GLU A 50 -14.12 -40.54 15.61
N HIS A 51 -13.98 -40.53 14.30
CA HIS A 51 -14.23 -41.69 13.46
C HIS A 51 -12.90 -42.14 12.86
N GLY A 52 -12.38 -43.25 13.37
CA GLY A 52 -11.37 -44.03 12.66
C GLY A 52 -11.99 -44.64 11.41
N THR A 53 -11.35 -44.42 10.25
CA THR A 53 -11.11 -45.33 9.11
C THR A 53 -10.78 -44.49 7.86
N THR A 54 -9.60 -44.70 7.29
CA THR A 54 -9.18 -44.29 5.93
C THR A 54 -9.66 -42.91 5.45
N HIS A 55 -8.90 -41.84 5.77
CA HIS A 55 -9.17 -40.53 5.19
C HIS A 55 -8.95 -40.57 3.68
N SER A 56 -10.05 -40.51 2.90
CA SER A 56 -10.01 -40.24 1.46
C SER A 56 -9.13 -39.02 1.19
N SER A 57 -8.35 -39.03 0.11
CA SER A 57 -7.56 -37.86 -0.28
C SER A 57 -8.45 -36.63 -0.37
N PHE A 58 -7.97 -35.49 0.14
CA PHE A 58 -8.70 -34.24 0.10
C PHE A 58 -7.75 -33.11 -0.25
N VAL A 59 -7.96 -32.45 -1.38
CA VAL A 59 -7.06 -31.40 -1.89
C VAL A 59 -7.84 -30.09 -1.95
N ARG A 60 -7.30 -29.04 -1.34
CA ARG A 60 -7.92 -27.71 -1.31
C ARG A 60 -6.91 -26.60 -1.57
N ALA A 61 -7.40 -25.43 -1.93
CA ALA A 61 -6.56 -24.25 -2.15
C ALA A 61 -7.12 -23.01 -1.45
N ALA A 62 -6.23 -22.23 -0.82
CA ALA A 62 -6.45 -20.83 -0.50
C ALA A 62 -6.09 -20.00 -1.74
N VAL A 63 -7.06 -19.31 -2.31
CA VAL A 63 -6.94 -18.55 -3.55
C VAL A 63 -7.03 -17.07 -3.21
N LEU A 64 -6.01 -16.32 -3.63
CA LEU A 64 -5.95 -14.86 -3.52
C LEU A 64 -5.59 -14.25 -4.87
N HIS A 65 -6.02 -13.01 -5.05
CA HIS A 65 -5.65 -12.18 -6.19
C HIS A 65 -4.76 -11.03 -5.73
N VAL A 66 -3.75 -10.70 -6.53
CA VAL A 66 -2.85 -9.57 -6.30
C VAL A 66 -2.89 -8.71 -7.55
N ALA A 67 -3.55 -7.57 -7.45
CA ALA A 67 -3.56 -6.60 -8.54
C ALA A 67 -2.20 -5.90 -8.62
N ARG A 68 -1.80 -5.53 -9.83
CA ARG A 68 -0.57 -4.74 -10.06
C ARG A 68 -0.41 -3.51 -9.15
N PRO A 69 -1.45 -2.70 -8.86
CA PRO A 69 -1.32 -1.57 -7.92
C PRO A 69 -0.97 -1.96 -6.49
N ASP A 70 -1.31 -3.20 -6.07
CA ASP A 70 -1.11 -3.68 -4.70
C ASP A 70 0.25 -4.35 -4.50
N GLU A 71 1.10 -4.40 -5.53
CA GLU A 71 2.41 -5.07 -5.51
C GLU A 71 3.33 -4.53 -4.39
N ALA A 72 3.24 -3.24 -4.07
CA ALA A 72 4.05 -2.61 -3.03
C ALA A 72 3.71 -3.11 -1.62
N SER A 73 2.42 -3.25 -1.30
CA SER A 73 1.94 -3.71 0.01
C SER A 73 1.84 -5.23 0.11
N PHE A 74 1.85 -5.94 -1.02
CA PHE A 74 1.71 -7.40 -1.11
C PHE A 74 2.75 -8.17 -0.27
N THR A 75 4.03 -7.80 -0.37
CA THR A 75 5.13 -8.66 0.10
C THR A 75 5.10 -8.92 1.62
N PRO A 76 4.99 -7.90 2.49
CA PRO A 76 4.88 -8.12 3.93
C PRO A 76 3.66 -8.96 4.31
N MET A 77 2.49 -8.64 3.73
CA MET A 77 1.23 -9.33 4.00
C MET A 77 1.29 -10.81 3.59
N PHE A 78 1.78 -11.08 2.39
CA PHE A 78 1.87 -12.43 1.87
C PHE A 78 2.85 -13.31 2.66
N ARG A 79 3.95 -12.73 3.20
CA ARG A 79 4.86 -13.49 4.06
C ARG A 79 4.14 -14.03 5.30
N ARG A 80 3.25 -13.25 5.91
CA ARG A 80 2.45 -13.68 7.07
C ARG A 80 1.50 -14.82 6.69
N LEU A 81 0.75 -14.64 5.60
CA LEU A 81 -0.13 -15.68 5.07
C LEU A 81 0.64 -16.97 4.77
N HIS A 82 1.75 -16.87 4.04
CA HIS A 82 2.62 -17.98 3.68
C HIS A 82 3.21 -18.70 4.90
N ARG A 83 3.68 -17.95 5.91
CA ARG A 83 4.19 -18.53 7.17
C ARG A 83 3.10 -19.23 7.96
N SER A 84 1.92 -18.63 8.08
CA SER A 84 0.77 -19.25 8.75
C SER A 84 0.30 -20.53 8.04
N TRP A 85 0.38 -20.56 6.71
CA TRP A 85 0.08 -21.75 5.91
C TRP A 85 1.08 -22.89 6.16
N ILE A 86 2.38 -22.59 6.21
CA ILE A 86 3.40 -23.59 6.59
C ILE A 86 3.10 -24.14 7.98
N ALA A 87 2.84 -23.27 8.96
CA ALA A 87 2.56 -23.66 10.34
C ALA A 87 1.30 -24.56 10.44
N MET A 88 0.21 -24.17 9.77
CA MET A 88 -1.03 -24.93 9.72
C MET A 88 -0.84 -26.29 9.03
N SER A 89 -0.05 -26.34 7.95
CA SER A 89 0.21 -27.57 7.18
C SER A 89 0.89 -28.67 8.00
N LEU A 90 1.63 -28.32 9.06
CA LEU A 90 2.25 -29.31 9.96
C LEU A 90 1.24 -30.15 10.74
N HIS A 91 0.00 -29.67 10.86
CA HIS A 91 -1.08 -30.31 11.60
C HIS A 91 -2.14 -30.93 10.68
N GLU A 92 -1.93 -30.86 9.36
CA GLU A 92 -2.86 -31.38 8.36
C GLU A 92 -2.84 -32.92 8.32
N PRO A 93 -4.00 -33.60 8.15
CA PRO A 93 -4.02 -35.06 8.00
C PRO A 93 -3.13 -35.53 6.84
N PRO A 94 -2.48 -36.71 6.92
CA PRO A 94 -1.50 -37.15 5.93
C PRO A 94 -2.02 -37.27 4.48
N SER A 95 -3.33 -37.49 4.29
CA SER A 95 -3.97 -37.57 2.98
C SER A 95 -4.59 -36.26 2.50
N TRP A 96 -4.49 -35.19 3.29
CA TRP A 96 -5.00 -33.87 2.95
C TRP A 96 -3.88 -32.99 2.39
N ARG A 97 -4.23 -32.12 1.45
CA ARG A 97 -3.33 -31.12 0.89
C ARG A 97 -3.99 -29.76 0.87
N THR A 98 -3.28 -28.75 1.35
CA THR A 98 -3.70 -27.36 1.29
C THR A 98 -2.66 -26.56 0.49
N ASP A 99 -3.06 -26.03 -0.65
CA ASP A 99 -2.20 -25.17 -1.47
C ASP A 99 -2.51 -23.69 -1.24
N ILE A 100 -1.53 -22.84 -1.51
CA ILE A 100 -1.77 -21.41 -1.77
C ILE A 100 -1.71 -21.21 -3.28
N VAL A 101 -2.73 -20.56 -3.84
CA VAL A 101 -2.77 -20.18 -5.26
C VAL A 101 -2.83 -18.66 -5.35
N VAL A 102 -1.74 -18.06 -5.83
CA VAL A 102 -1.63 -16.63 -6.08
C VAL A 102 -1.96 -16.37 -7.55
N VAL A 103 -3.01 -15.60 -7.79
CA VAL A 103 -3.38 -15.10 -9.13
C VAL A 103 -2.94 -13.66 -9.22
N THR A 104 -2.15 -13.30 -10.22
CA THR A 104 -1.63 -11.92 -10.31
C THR A 104 -1.34 -11.51 -11.74
N ASP A 105 -1.53 -10.22 -12.03
CA ASP A 105 -1.10 -9.51 -13.23
C ASP A 105 0.14 -8.60 -12.97
N ALA A 106 0.74 -8.72 -11.78
CA ALA A 106 1.90 -7.96 -11.32
C ALA A 106 3.22 -8.67 -11.71
N PRO A 107 4.05 -8.08 -12.60
CA PRO A 107 5.20 -8.77 -13.17
C PRO A 107 6.42 -8.91 -12.24
N TYR A 108 6.53 -8.17 -11.12
CA TYR A 108 7.69 -8.28 -10.20
C TYR A 108 7.38 -9.09 -8.94
N VAL A 109 6.11 -9.36 -8.65
CA VAL A 109 5.69 -10.34 -7.63
C VAL A 109 6.30 -11.72 -7.88
N PHE A 110 6.56 -12.10 -9.14
CA PHE A 110 7.14 -13.41 -9.48
C PHE A 110 8.53 -13.66 -8.87
N GLU A 111 9.40 -12.66 -8.88
CA GLU A 111 10.76 -12.79 -8.32
C GLU A 111 10.71 -13.02 -6.81
N TRP A 112 9.79 -12.33 -6.14
CA TRP A 112 9.53 -12.48 -4.70
C TRP A 112 8.90 -13.83 -4.34
N LEU A 113 7.89 -14.26 -5.11
CA LEU A 113 7.23 -15.54 -4.90
C LEU A 113 8.19 -16.72 -5.13
N ALA A 114 9.14 -16.59 -6.06
CA ALA A 114 10.18 -17.59 -6.26
C ALA A 114 11.07 -17.77 -5.03
N VAL A 115 11.42 -16.68 -4.31
CA VAL A 115 12.16 -16.74 -3.03
C VAL A 115 11.40 -17.51 -1.96
N LEU A 116 10.07 -17.48 -2.01
CA LEU A 116 9.18 -18.23 -1.11
C LEU A 116 8.85 -19.65 -1.61
N ASN A 117 9.57 -20.16 -2.61
CA ASN A 117 9.33 -21.47 -3.24
C ASN A 117 7.94 -21.64 -3.87
N CYS A 118 7.32 -20.55 -4.33
CA CYS A 118 6.11 -20.63 -5.12
C CYS A 118 6.42 -20.98 -6.58
N SER A 119 5.69 -21.92 -7.15
CA SER A 119 5.90 -22.45 -8.49
C SER A 119 4.92 -21.88 -9.49
N VAL A 120 5.38 -21.53 -10.70
CA VAL A 120 4.50 -21.21 -11.84
C VAL A 120 3.84 -22.45 -12.46
N HIS A 121 4.22 -23.66 -12.01
CA HIS A 121 3.64 -24.90 -12.49
C HIS A 121 2.45 -25.32 -11.62
N PRO A 122 1.27 -25.56 -12.20
CA PRO A 122 0.11 -25.99 -11.44
C PRO A 122 0.30 -27.40 -10.89
N ARG A 123 -0.41 -27.72 -9.80
CA ARG A 123 -0.53 -29.07 -9.27
C ARG A 123 -1.01 -30.03 -10.36
N GLN A 124 -0.30 -31.13 -10.51
CA GLN A 124 -0.57 -32.20 -11.48
C GLN A 124 -1.42 -33.31 -10.88
N ASN A 125 -1.25 -33.61 -9.59
CA ASN A 125 -2.00 -34.66 -8.90
C ASN A 125 -2.07 -34.46 -7.37
N ALA A 126 -2.93 -35.24 -6.72
CA ALA A 126 -3.17 -35.17 -5.28
C ALA A 126 -2.01 -35.71 -4.41
N SER A 127 -1.05 -36.46 -4.97
CA SER A 127 0.04 -37.04 -4.16
C SER A 127 1.18 -36.06 -3.90
N GLN A 128 1.30 -35.00 -4.71
CA GLN A 128 2.25 -33.92 -4.47
C GLN A 128 2.03 -33.28 -3.08
N PRO A 129 3.09 -32.84 -2.38
CA PRO A 129 2.99 -32.14 -1.11
C PRO A 129 2.23 -30.81 -1.27
N ASN A 130 1.97 -30.10 -0.16
CA ASN A 130 1.40 -28.75 -0.20
C ASN A 130 2.28 -27.85 -1.08
N MET A 131 1.66 -27.11 -1.99
CA MET A 131 2.32 -26.26 -2.98
C MET A 131 1.89 -24.81 -2.82
N CYS A 132 2.83 -23.89 -3.00
CA CYS A 132 2.51 -22.51 -3.38
C CYS A 132 2.57 -22.41 -4.91
N VAL A 133 1.50 -21.96 -5.54
CA VAL A 133 1.35 -21.92 -7.01
C VAL A 133 1.04 -20.50 -7.46
N VAL A 134 1.67 -20.06 -8.54
CA VAL A 134 1.42 -18.77 -9.18
C VAL A 134 0.74 -18.98 -10.53
N ALA A 135 -0.45 -18.42 -10.70
CA ALA A 135 -1.22 -18.55 -11.92
C ALA A 135 -0.91 -17.40 -12.90
N THR A 136 -0.16 -17.70 -13.96
CA THR A 136 0.40 -16.70 -14.91
C THR A 136 -0.48 -16.39 -16.12
N LYS A 137 -1.53 -17.15 -16.38
CA LYS A 137 -2.40 -17.01 -17.58
C LYS A 137 -3.65 -16.17 -17.32
N PHE A 138 -3.64 -15.35 -16.29
CA PHE A 138 -4.78 -14.53 -15.93
C PHE A 138 -4.82 -13.28 -16.79
N ALA A 139 -5.82 -13.17 -17.65
CA ALA A 139 -6.06 -11.97 -18.44
C ALA A 139 -7.06 -11.06 -17.70
N PRO A 140 -6.80 -9.74 -17.58
CA PRO A 140 -7.74 -8.79 -17.00
C PRO A 140 -9.10 -8.85 -17.67
N HIS A 141 -10.13 -8.51 -16.91
CA HIS A 141 -11.51 -8.53 -17.35
C HIS A 141 -11.74 -7.48 -18.45
N SER A 142 -12.34 -7.92 -19.56
CA SER A 142 -12.84 -7.02 -20.61
C SER A 142 -14.35 -6.92 -20.47
N SER A 143 -14.90 -5.73 -20.24
CA SER A 143 -16.34 -5.56 -20.02
C SER A 143 -17.18 -6.05 -21.20
N SER A 144 -18.26 -6.77 -20.91
CA SER A 144 -19.17 -7.31 -21.91
C SER A 144 -20.09 -6.25 -22.53
N SER A 145 -20.20 -5.08 -21.89
CA SER A 145 -21.07 -3.96 -22.25
C SER A 145 -20.40 -2.89 -23.12
N GLY A 146 -19.10 -3.01 -23.44
CA GLY A 146 -18.35 -2.01 -24.23
C GLY A 146 -18.13 -0.68 -23.52
N VAL A 147 -18.53 -0.56 -22.25
CA VAL A 147 -18.25 0.58 -21.38
C VAL A 147 -16.99 0.26 -20.58
N ASN A 148 -15.95 1.09 -20.70
CA ASN A 148 -14.76 0.95 -19.86
C ASN A 148 -15.19 1.02 -18.39
N LEU A 149 -14.81 0.02 -17.61
CA LEU A 149 -15.05 0.05 -16.17
C LEU A 149 -14.30 1.25 -15.58
N PRO A 150 -14.86 1.92 -14.58
CA PRO A 150 -14.17 3.02 -13.93
C PRO A 150 -12.92 2.52 -13.19
N PRO A 151 -11.89 3.37 -13.08
CA PRO A 151 -10.69 3.06 -12.34
C PRO A 151 -11.03 2.59 -10.91
N GLY A 152 -10.51 1.43 -10.50
CA GLY A 152 -10.69 0.86 -9.16
C GLY A 152 -11.77 -0.23 -9.04
N LEU A 153 -12.61 -0.43 -10.06
CA LEU A 153 -13.54 -1.57 -10.09
C LEU A 153 -12.85 -2.88 -10.50
N ASP A 154 -11.86 -2.80 -11.39
CA ASP A 154 -11.15 -3.98 -11.92
C ASP A 154 -10.53 -4.83 -10.80
N PRO A 155 -9.75 -4.29 -9.84
CA PRO A 155 -9.20 -5.11 -8.75
C PRO A 155 -10.27 -5.88 -7.99
N SER A 156 -11.42 -5.26 -7.70
CA SER A 156 -12.52 -5.91 -6.97
C SER A 156 -13.14 -7.08 -7.76
N ILE A 157 -13.29 -6.94 -9.09
CA ILE A 157 -13.79 -8.00 -9.97
C ILE A 157 -12.78 -9.15 -10.04
N GLU A 158 -11.50 -8.83 -10.16
CA GLU A 158 -10.46 -9.83 -10.35
C GLU A 158 -10.32 -10.78 -9.17
N VAL A 159 -10.59 -10.33 -7.94
CA VAL A 159 -10.53 -11.21 -6.78
C VAL A 159 -11.53 -12.37 -6.85
N PHE A 160 -12.70 -12.16 -7.47
CA PHE A 160 -13.65 -13.26 -7.72
C PHE A 160 -13.32 -14.04 -8.98
N ARG A 161 -12.84 -13.39 -10.05
CA ARG A 161 -12.40 -14.08 -11.28
C ARG A 161 -11.23 -15.01 -11.03
N ALA A 162 -10.36 -14.72 -10.07
CA ALA A 162 -9.23 -15.57 -9.68
C ALA A 162 -9.64 -17.02 -9.39
N LEU A 163 -10.82 -17.25 -8.80
CA LEU A 163 -11.34 -18.59 -8.54
C LEU A 163 -11.59 -19.41 -9.81
N SER A 164 -11.88 -18.76 -10.94
CA SER A 164 -12.12 -19.44 -12.22
C SER A 164 -10.85 -20.01 -12.86
N VAL A 165 -9.67 -19.53 -12.46
CA VAL A 165 -8.37 -19.97 -12.97
C VAL A 165 -7.97 -21.33 -12.39
N VAL A 166 -8.53 -21.69 -11.25
CA VAL A 166 -8.22 -22.91 -10.54
C VAL A 166 -8.97 -24.09 -11.15
N SER A 167 -8.30 -25.21 -11.41
CA SER A 167 -8.97 -26.37 -12.03
C SER A 167 -9.86 -27.11 -11.03
N ALA A 168 -11.15 -27.28 -11.37
CA ALA A 168 -12.09 -28.10 -10.61
C ALA A 168 -11.74 -29.60 -10.59
N SER A 169 -10.86 -30.06 -11.50
CA SER A 169 -10.35 -31.43 -11.47
C SER A 169 -9.17 -31.63 -10.51
N THR A 170 -8.57 -30.54 -10.03
CA THR A 170 -7.36 -30.57 -9.20
C THR A 170 -7.68 -30.40 -7.72
N TYR A 171 -8.66 -29.55 -7.40
CA TYR A 171 -9.02 -29.21 -6.03
C TYR A 171 -10.46 -29.59 -5.75
N ASP A 172 -10.69 -30.26 -4.63
CA ASP A 172 -12.01 -30.56 -4.12
C ASP A 172 -12.69 -29.28 -3.63
N TRP A 173 -11.95 -28.43 -2.89
CA TRP A 173 -12.48 -27.25 -2.21
C TRP A 173 -11.58 -26.02 -2.41
N LEU A 174 -12.20 -24.84 -2.45
CA LEU A 174 -11.50 -23.56 -2.51
C LEU A 174 -11.87 -22.70 -1.31
N LEU A 175 -10.89 -21.95 -0.79
CA LEU A 175 -11.04 -20.84 0.13
C LEU A 175 -10.72 -19.56 -0.65
N ARG A 176 -11.67 -18.64 -0.79
CA ARG A 176 -11.38 -17.28 -1.27
C ARG A 176 -10.93 -16.44 -0.08
N THR A 177 -9.74 -15.87 -0.20
CA THR A 177 -9.09 -15.08 0.85
C THR A 177 -8.38 -13.88 0.26
N ASP A 178 -8.04 -12.92 1.12
CA ASP A 178 -7.28 -11.72 0.81
C ASP A 178 -5.83 -11.88 1.33
N VAL A 179 -4.89 -11.05 0.86
CA VAL A 179 -3.46 -11.21 1.18
C VAL A 179 -3.15 -10.88 2.65
N ASP A 180 -3.94 -10.02 3.27
CA ASP A 180 -3.86 -9.49 4.64
C ASP A 180 -4.41 -10.48 5.70
N THR A 181 -4.31 -11.78 5.44
CA THR A 181 -4.95 -12.82 6.25
C THR A 181 -3.95 -13.85 6.79
N PHE A 182 -4.43 -14.71 7.69
CA PHE A 182 -3.69 -15.85 8.22
C PHE A 182 -4.56 -17.11 8.15
N LEU A 183 -3.92 -18.23 7.84
CA LEU A 183 -4.50 -19.56 8.07
C LEU A 183 -4.20 -19.97 9.51
N ALA A 184 -5.28 -20.19 10.26
CA ALA A 184 -5.19 -20.60 11.66
C ALA A 184 -4.95 -22.12 11.78
N PRO A 185 -4.40 -22.61 12.91
CA PRO A 185 -4.18 -24.04 13.14
C PRO A 185 -5.45 -24.89 12.95
N GLY A 186 -6.64 -24.37 13.31
CA GLY A 186 -7.89 -25.10 13.15
C GLY A 186 -8.27 -25.39 11.70
N PHE A 187 -7.71 -24.67 10.72
CA PHE A 187 -7.97 -24.94 9.30
C PHE A 187 -7.44 -26.29 8.86
N ALA A 188 -6.39 -26.80 9.51
CA ALA A 188 -5.74 -28.07 9.19
C ALA A 188 -6.74 -29.23 9.06
N THR A 189 -7.77 -29.25 9.90
CA THR A 189 -8.83 -30.27 9.90
C THR A 189 -10.21 -29.72 9.54
N TYR A 190 -10.34 -28.43 9.21
CA TYR A 190 -11.63 -27.80 8.95
C TYR A 190 -12.20 -28.17 7.57
N ARG A 191 -13.31 -28.91 7.58
CA ARG A 191 -14.10 -29.26 6.39
C ARG A 191 -15.59 -29.27 6.77
N PRO A 192 -16.32 -28.16 6.53
CA PRO A 192 -17.75 -28.14 6.75
C PRO A 192 -18.47 -29.06 5.73
N ASN A 193 -19.74 -29.36 6.00
CA ASN A 193 -20.55 -30.23 5.11
C ASN A 193 -21.17 -29.47 3.93
N SER A 194 -21.09 -28.14 3.94
CA SER A 194 -21.63 -27.24 2.92
C SER A 194 -20.72 -26.04 2.75
N LEU A 195 -21.02 -25.17 1.77
CA LEU A 195 -20.34 -23.89 1.62
C LEU A 195 -20.43 -23.09 2.93
N ALA A 196 -19.29 -22.69 3.47
CA ALA A 196 -19.19 -21.82 4.62
C ALA A 196 -18.78 -20.42 4.18
N VAL A 197 -19.44 -19.41 4.72
CA VAL A 197 -19.16 -17.99 4.44
C VAL A 197 -19.03 -17.22 5.74
N ASN A 198 -18.20 -16.18 5.78
CA ASN A 198 -18.12 -15.30 6.94
C ASN A 198 -19.33 -14.35 7.01
N VAL A 199 -19.38 -13.58 8.10
CA VAL A 199 -20.38 -12.52 8.30
C VAL A 199 -19.79 -11.18 7.86
N GLY A 200 -20.55 -10.41 7.08
CA GLY A 200 -20.14 -9.09 6.59
C GLY A 200 -20.28 -7.97 7.64
N ALA A 201 -19.45 -6.93 7.51
CA ALA A 201 -19.56 -5.71 8.32
C ALA A 201 -20.46 -4.62 7.69
N TYR A 202 -20.88 -4.80 6.43
CA TYR A 202 -21.63 -3.82 5.64
C TYR A 202 -23.14 -3.76 5.97
N ILE A 203 -23.66 -4.70 6.77
CA ILE A 203 -25.03 -4.64 7.28
C ILE A 203 -24.99 -4.15 8.73
N GLN A 204 -25.22 -2.86 8.92
CA GLN A 204 -25.32 -2.23 10.24
C GLN A 204 -26.78 -2.01 10.66
N PRO A 205 -27.09 -2.01 11.97
CA PRO A 205 -28.40 -1.62 12.46
C PRO A 205 -28.76 -0.21 11.93
N ASN A 206 -29.91 -0.08 11.28
CA ASN A 206 -30.49 1.15 10.72
C ASN A 206 -30.04 1.63 9.33
N CYS A 207 -29.22 0.86 8.59
CA CYS A 207 -28.70 1.31 7.29
C CYS A 207 -29.54 0.90 6.05
N GLY A 208 -30.68 0.21 6.22
CA GLY A 208 -31.58 -0.17 5.11
C GLY A 208 -30.98 -1.13 4.06
N THR A 209 -29.68 -1.46 4.15
CA THR A 209 -28.93 -2.25 3.17
C THR A 209 -29.58 -3.59 2.85
N THR A 210 -30.05 -4.32 3.85
CA THR A 210 -30.75 -5.61 3.64
C THR A 210 -31.99 -5.44 2.78
N THR A 211 -32.83 -4.44 3.09
CA THR A 211 -34.05 -4.13 2.32
C THR A 211 -33.72 -3.71 0.89
N HIS A 212 -32.64 -2.96 0.71
CA HIS A 212 -32.14 -2.56 -0.61
C HIS A 212 -31.73 -3.80 -1.42
N LEU A 213 -30.89 -4.67 -0.85
CA LEU A 213 -30.47 -5.92 -1.48
C LEU A 213 -31.64 -6.84 -1.81
N ASP A 214 -32.63 -6.97 -0.93
CA ASP A 214 -33.84 -7.75 -1.21
C ASP A 214 -34.68 -7.16 -2.35
N THR A 215 -34.75 -5.83 -2.45
CA THR A 215 -35.42 -5.13 -3.57
C THR A 215 -34.71 -5.41 -4.89
N ILE A 216 -33.38 -5.37 -4.89
CA ILE A 216 -32.56 -5.71 -6.06
C ILE A 216 -32.74 -7.19 -6.43
N ALA A 217 -32.69 -8.09 -5.45
CA ALA A 217 -32.88 -9.52 -5.67
C ALA A 217 -34.23 -9.80 -6.35
N ALA A 218 -35.31 -9.16 -5.88
CA ALA A 218 -36.63 -9.27 -6.49
C ALA A 218 -36.66 -8.71 -7.92
N ARG A 219 -36.06 -7.53 -8.15
CA ARG A 219 -35.95 -6.90 -9.48
C ARG A 219 -35.21 -7.79 -10.48
N LEU A 220 -34.16 -8.47 -10.03
CA LEU A 220 -33.31 -9.36 -10.84
C LEU A 220 -33.83 -10.81 -10.88
N ASN A 221 -34.97 -11.09 -10.25
CA ASN A 221 -35.55 -12.43 -10.14
C ASN A 221 -34.57 -13.48 -9.57
N LEU A 222 -33.76 -13.07 -8.59
CA LEU A 222 -32.83 -13.94 -7.89
C LEU A 222 -33.56 -14.74 -6.81
N THR A 223 -33.17 -16.00 -6.65
CA THR A 223 -33.74 -16.86 -5.60
C THR A 223 -33.33 -16.36 -4.22
N SER A 224 -34.29 -16.14 -3.33
CA SER A 224 -34.03 -15.70 -1.97
C SER A 224 -33.88 -16.88 -1.01
N GLN A 225 -32.80 -16.86 -0.22
CA GLN A 225 -32.68 -17.65 0.99
C GLN A 225 -32.86 -16.78 2.23
N ASN A 226 -33.23 -17.42 3.34
CA ASN A 226 -33.35 -16.78 4.67
C ASN A 226 -31.99 -16.64 5.38
N VAL A 227 -30.93 -16.41 4.59
CA VAL A 227 -29.57 -16.14 5.07
C VAL A 227 -29.22 -14.74 4.59
N SER A 228 -28.74 -13.91 5.50
CA SER A 228 -28.32 -12.53 5.24
C SER A 228 -26.95 -12.28 5.84
N ASN A 229 -26.40 -11.09 5.56
CA ASN A 229 -25.09 -10.64 6.04
C ASN A 229 -23.91 -11.54 5.67
N ILE A 230 -23.87 -11.99 4.41
CA ILE A 230 -22.81 -12.84 3.85
C ILE A 230 -21.60 -11.95 3.52
N GLY A 231 -20.42 -12.24 4.11
CA GLY A 231 -19.18 -11.52 3.83
C GLY A 231 -18.44 -12.04 2.59
N SER A 232 -17.22 -11.55 2.36
CA SER A 232 -16.39 -11.86 1.18
C SER A 232 -15.47 -13.08 1.33
N THR A 233 -15.37 -13.70 2.50
CA THR A 233 -14.55 -14.93 2.70
C THR A 233 -15.44 -16.16 2.59
N TRP A 234 -15.17 -17.00 1.59
CA TRP A 234 -15.96 -18.21 1.29
C TRP A 234 -15.07 -19.45 1.26
N TYR A 235 -15.56 -20.56 1.78
CA TYR A 235 -14.88 -21.85 1.75
C TYR A 235 -15.86 -22.98 1.42
N GLY A 236 -15.64 -23.67 0.30
CA GLY A 236 -16.60 -24.66 -0.21
C GLY A 236 -16.10 -25.50 -1.37
N PRO A 237 -16.95 -26.41 -1.88
CA PRO A 237 -16.66 -27.22 -3.05
C PRO A 237 -16.30 -26.36 -4.28
N THR A 238 -15.27 -26.75 -5.02
CA THR A 238 -14.70 -25.93 -6.11
C THR A 238 -15.73 -25.51 -7.16
N ALA A 239 -16.55 -26.45 -7.65
CA ALA A 239 -17.56 -26.14 -8.67
C ALA A 239 -18.60 -25.13 -8.20
N LEU A 240 -19.01 -25.20 -6.92
CA LEU A 240 -19.96 -24.25 -6.34
C LEU A 240 -19.31 -22.88 -6.15
N MET A 241 -18.09 -22.84 -5.59
CA MET A 241 -17.30 -21.63 -5.42
C MET A 241 -17.14 -20.87 -6.75
N GLN A 242 -16.79 -21.57 -7.83
CA GLN A 242 -16.63 -20.99 -9.17
C GLN A 242 -17.95 -20.46 -9.74
N THR A 243 -19.04 -21.21 -9.56
CA THR A 243 -20.36 -20.79 -10.02
C THR A 243 -20.81 -19.51 -9.32
N CYS A 244 -20.69 -19.45 -7.99
CA CYS A 244 -21.07 -18.28 -7.20
C CYS A 244 -20.17 -17.08 -7.50
N ALA A 245 -18.86 -17.29 -7.71
CA ALA A 245 -17.92 -16.23 -8.08
C ALA A 245 -18.23 -15.64 -9.46
N ALA A 246 -18.54 -16.46 -10.46
CA ALA A 246 -18.93 -15.99 -11.79
C ALA A 246 -20.22 -15.16 -11.75
N GLN A 247 -21.23 -15.59 -10.97
CA GLN A 247 -22.43 -14.80 -10.75
C GLN A 247 -22.15 -13.48 -10.02
N THR A 248 -21.22 -13.50 -9.06
CA THR A 248 -20.80 -12.30 -8.32
C THR A 248 -20.24 -11.26 -9.27
N VAL A 249 -19.33 -11.64 -10.17
CA VAL A 249 -18.74 -10.73 -11.17
C VAL A 249 -19.84 -10.05 -12.02
N GLY A 250 -20.78 -10.82 -12.57
CA GLY A 250 -21.87 -10.25 -13.37
C GLY A 250 -22.81 -9.33 -12.56
N LEU A 251 -23.03 -9.65 -11.28
CA LEU A 251 -23.80 -8.79 -10.39
C LEU A 251 -23.03 -7.53 -9.99
N MET A 252 -21.71 -7.58 -9.84
CA MET A 252 -20.90 -6.38 -9.57
C MET A 252 -21.04 -5.35 -10.69
N GLU A 253 -20.94 -5.79 -11.95
CA GLU A 253 -21.17 -4.91 -13.11
C GLU A 253 -22.58 -4.34 -13.12
N THR A 254 -23.59 -5.20 -12.91
CA THR A 254 -25.00 -4.80 -12.90
C THR A 254 -25.27 -3.73 -11.83
N LEU A 255 -24.83 -4.00 -10.60
CA LEU A 255 -25.00 -3.10 -9.48
C LEU A 255 -24.28 -1.77 -9.74
N TYR A 256 -23.02 -1.83 -10.18
CA TYR A 256 -22.25 -0.63 -10.48
C TYR A 256 -22.95 0.27 -11.51
N LEU A 257 -23.48 -0.32 -12.58
CA LEU A 257 -24.11 0.44 -13.66
C LEU A 257 -25.49 0.99 -13.28
N HIS A 258 -26.27 0.27 -12.46
CA HIS A 258 -27.69 0.56 -12.29
C HIS A 258 -28.15 0.90 -10.88
N ASP A 259 -27.35 0.56 -9.86
CA ASP A 259 -27.74 0.65 -8.44
C ASP A 259 -26.83 1.58 -7.62
N PHE A 260 -25.94 2.32 -8.29
CA PHE A 260 -25.12 3.37 -7.68
C PHE A 260 -25.22 4.69 -8.45
N THR A 261 -25.49 5.76 -7.71
CA THR A 261 -25.43 7.15 -8.19
C THR A 261 -23.98 7.60 -8.41
N ASP A 262 -23.79 8.70 -9.15
CA ASP A 262 -22.46 9.28 -9.37
C ASP A 262 -21.79 9.74 -8.07
N VAL A 263 -22.55 10.06 -7.02
CA VAL A 263 -21.99 10.42 -5.71
C VAL A 263 -21.50 9.19 -4.99
N GLU A 264 -22.29 8.12 -4.95
CA GLU A 264 -21.93 6.87 -4.26
C GLU A 264 -20.77 6.13 -4.92
N LYS A 265 -20.49 6.44 -6.18
CA LYS A 265 -19.33 5.98 -6.96
C LYS A 265 -18.04 6.73 -6.64
N ARG A 266 -18.08 7.92 -6.04
CA ARG A 266 -16.88 8.73 -5.80
C ARG A 266 -16.01 8.10 -4.71
N PRO A 267 -14.69 7.97 -4.92
CA PRO A 267 -13.76 7.46 -3.91
C PRO A 267 -13.87 8.20 -2.56
N ALA A 268 -13.98 9.54 -2.61
CA ALA A 268 -14.13 10.38 -1.41
C ALA A 268 -15.43 10.09 -0.62
N TYR A 269 -16.49 9.64 -1.30
CA TYR A 269 -17.73 9.22 -0.63
C TYR A 269 -17.57 7.85 0.02
N GLY A 270 -16.70 6.97 -0.48
CA GLY A 270 -16.48 5.65 0.11
C GLY A 270 -16.06 5.72 1.59
N ASN A 271 -15.14 6.63 1.92
CA ASN A 271 -14.61 6.78 3.29
C ASN A 271 -15.59 7.48 4.25
N GLN A 272 -16.43 8.39 3.74
CA GLN A 272 -17.40 9.14 4.56
C GLN A 272 -18.79 8.49 4.59
N GLY A 273 -19.09 7.70 3.56
CA GLY A 273 -20.38 7.07 3.32
C GLY A 273 -20.57 5.82 4.14
N TRP A 274 -19.51 5.17 4.62
CA TRP A 274 -19.66 4.04 5.55
C TRP A 274 -20.40 4.48 6.83
N PRO A 275 -21.40 3.72 7.33
CA PRO A 275 -21.87 2.39 6.89
C PRO A 275 -23.06 2.40 5.91
N GLN A 276 -23.34 3.52 5.25
CA GLN A 276 -24.38 3.65 4.22
C GLN A 276 -24.00 2.95 2.90
N TRP A 277 -24.90 2.96 1.93
CA TRP A 277 -24.67 2.39 0.60
C TRP A 277 -23.57 3.14 -0.16
N HIS A 278 -22.46 2.48 -0.47
CA HIS A 278 -21.34 3.06 -1.24
C HIS A 278 -20.61 1.97 -2.03
N VAL A 279 -19.89 2.37 -3.09
CA VAL A 279 -19.29 1.42 -4.03
C VAL A 279 -18.10 0.62 -3.46
N GLY A 280 -17.48 1.10 -2.39
CA GLY A 280 -16.27 0.49 -1.81
C GLY A 280 -16.46 -0.93 -1.25
N VAL A 281 -17.70 -1.35 -0.97
CA VAL A 281 -18.03 -2.72 -0.53
C VAL A 281 -18.86 -3.49 -1.57
N LEU A 282 -18.85 -3.05 -2.83
CA LEU A 282 -19.61 -3.64 -3.95
C LEU A 282 -19.46 -5.16 -4.07
N GLY A 283 -18.23 -5.69 -3.92
CA GLY A 283 -17.98 -7.13 -3.98
C GLY A 283 -18.75 -7.91 -2.91
N SER A 284 -18.96 -7.32 -1.73
CA SER A 284 -19.75 -7.93 -0.66
C SER A 284 -21.26 -7.91 -0.97
N TYR A 285 -21.77 -6.83 -1.58
CA TYR A 285 -23.17 -6.76 -2.02
C TYR A 285 -23.49 -7.76 -3.11
N ALA A 286 -22.67 -7.80 -4.16
CA ALA A 286 -22.82 -8.75 -5.26
C ALA A 286 -22.66 -10.20 -4.76
N GLY A 287 -21.67 -10.45 -3.91
CA GLY A 287 -21.43 -11.74 -3.29
C GLY A 287 -22.60 -12.23 -2.45
N HIS A 288 -23.22 -11.35 -1.66
CA HIS A 288 -24.43 -11.65 -0.90
C HIS A 288 -25.55 -12.17 -1.80
N LEU A 289 -25.84 -11.44 -2.89
CA LEU A 289 -26.89 -11.79 -3.84
C LEU A 289 -26.58 -13.09 -4.57
N ALA A 290 -25.34 -13.24 -5.05
CA ALA A 290 -24.87 -14.43 -5.75
C ALA A 290 -24.98 -15.68 -4.88
N ILE A 291 -24.48 -15.63 -3.64
CA ILE A 291 -24.48 -16.79 -2.73
C ILE A 291 -25.90 -17.25 -2.45
N ARG A 292 -26.82 -16.34 -2.11
CA ARG A 292 -28.24 -16.68 -1.86
C ARG A 292 -28.88 -17.38 -3.06
N HIS A 293 -28.52 -16.98 -4.27
CA HIS A 293 -29.05 -17.57 -5.49
C HIS A 293 -28.39 -18.91 -5.84
N CYS A 294 -27.06 -18.98 -5.91
CA CYS A 294 -26.33 -20.19 -6.32
C CYS A 294 -26.43 -21.33 -5.31
N THR A 295 -26.64 -21.04 -4.02
CA THR A 295 -26.79 -22.07 -2.97
C THR A 295 -28.24 -22.38 -2.64
N ALA A 296 -29.21 -21.90 -3.43
CA ALA A 296 -30.64 -22.04 -3.15
C ALA A 296 -31.07 -23.49 -2.84
N SER A 297 -30.48 -24.48 -3.51
CA SER A 297 -30.80 -25.90 -3.39
C SER A 297 -29.94 -26.69 -2.39
N VAL A 298 -28.79 -26.16 -1.98
CA VAL A 298 -27.80 -26.88 -1.15
C VAL A 298 -27.57 -26.24 0.22
N GLY A 299 -28.02 -24.98 0.40
CA GLY A 299 -27.82 -24.21 1.63
C GLY A 299 -26.38 -23.69 1.80
N VAL A 300 -26.23 -22.80 2.79
CA VAL A 300 -24.95 -22.18 3.15
C VAL A 300 -24.86 -22.07 4.68
N VAL A 301 -23.66 -22.13 5.24
CA VAL A 301 -23.40 -21.96 6.67
C VAL A 301 -22.73 -20.61 6.92
N LEU A 302 -23.31 -19.80 7.80
CA LEU A 302 -22.66 -18.61 8.34
C LEU A 302 -21.66 -19.03 9.42
N ALA A 303 -20.37 -18.86 9.15
CA ALA A 303 -19.26 -19.33 9.99
C ALA A 303 -18.44 -18.15 10.55
N GLY A 304 -19.09 -17.09 11.03
CA GLY A 304 -18.42 -15.86 11.47
C GLY A 304 -17.47 -16.00 12.68
N ASN A 305 -17.57 -17.09 13.43
CA ASN A 305 -16.67 -17.43 14.53
C ASN A 305 -15.50 -18.33 14.11
N VAL A 306 -15.43 -18.75 12.83
CA VAL A 306 -14.42 -19.66 12.30
C VAL A 306 -13.71 -19.06 11.08
N LEU A 307 -14.44 -18.31 10.26
CA LEU A 307 -13.93 -17.62 9.08
C LEU A 307 -13.91 -16.12 9.31
N ASN A 308 -12.80 -15.49 8.90
CA ASN A 308 -12.59 -14.04 9.00
C ASN A 308 -12.62 -13.53 10.44
N VAL A 309 -12.05 -14.30 11.36
CA VAL A 309 -11.96 -13.93 12.77
C VAL A 309 -10.91 -12.82 12.94
N PRO A 310 -11.18 -11.76 13.72
CA PRO A 310 -10.23 -10.68 13.95
C PRO A 310 -8.91 -11.18 14.55
N SER A 311 -7.78 -10.69 14.04
CA SER A 311 -6.44 -11.00 14.56
C SER A 311 -6.23 -10.62 16.03
N THR A 312 -7.08 -9.77 16.61
CA THR A 312 -7.07 -9.39 18.03
C THR A 312 -7.89 -10.32 18.92
N SER A 313 -8.57 -11.33 18.36
CA SER A 313 -9.43 -12.24 19.12
C SER A 313 -8.66 -13.00 20.20
N VAL A 314 -9.32 -13.19 21.34
CA VAL A 314 -8.86 -14.04 22.45
C VAL A 314 -9.36 -15.48 22.33
N ASP A 315 -10.09 -15.80 21.26
CA ASP A 315 -10.52 -17.17 20.96
C ASP A 315 -9.32 -18.08 20.74
N MET A 316 -9.51 -19.39 20.94
CA MET A 316 -8.45 -20.35 20.68
C MET A 316 -8.15 -20.45 19.18
N ALA A 317 -6.88 -20.30 18.81
CA ALA A 317 -6.45 -20.39 17.41
C ALA A 317 -6.76 -21.76 16.78
N SER A 318 -6.85 -22.82 17.60
CA SER A 318 -7.23 -24.17 17.17
C SER A 318 -8.70 -24.33 16.79
N HIS A 319 -9.58 -23.39 17.17
CA HIS A 319 -11.02 -23.42 16.84
C HIS A 319 -11.39 -22.55 15.63
N VAL A 320 -10.41 -21.80 15.12
CA VAL A 320 -10.58 -20.86 14.02
C VAL A 320 -9.89 -21.44 12.78
N ALA A 321 -10.44 -21.15 11.60
CA ALA A 321 -9.85 -21.54 10.33
C ALA A 321 -9.13 -20.38 9.63
N HIS A 322 -9.75 -19.20 9.63
CA HIS A 322 -9.27 -18.06 8.87
C HIS A 322 -9.32 -16.78 9.70
N ILE A 323 -8.21 -16.06 9.74
CA ILE A 323 -8.03 -14.84 10.53
C ILE A 323 -7.78 -13.67 9.58
N HIS A 324 -8.43 -12.53 9.81
CA HIS A 324 -8.18 -11.28 9.10
C HIS A 324 -7.40 -10.31 9.99
N ALA A 325 -6.40 -9.64 9.41
CA ALA A 325 -5.67 -8.58 10.10
C ALA A 325 -6.65 -7.44 10.41
N THR A 326 -6.67 -6.97 11.65
CA THR A 326 -7.72 -6.02 12.10
C THR A 326 -7.57 -4.61 11.55
N HIS A 327 -6.52 -4.33 10.78
CA HIS A 327 -6.32 -3.08 10.07
C HIS A 327 -5.85 -3.46 8.67
N ASP A 328 -6.43 -2.79 7.66
CA ASP A 328 -6.02 -2.91 6.26
C ASP A 328 -4.57 -2.42 6.04
N ASP A 329 -3.91 -1.89 7.08
CA ASP A 329 -2.54 -1.38 7.04
C ASP A 329 -1.70 -1.85 8.26
N ASP A 330 -0.55 -2.44 7.91
CA ASP A 330 0.70 -2.63 8.65
C ASP A 330 0.87 -3.68 9.78
N ASP A 331 2.07 -4.29 9.75
CA ASP A 331 2.64 -5.13 10.81
C ASP A 331 2.60 -4.45 12.19
N ASP A 332 2.65 -3.12 12.21
CA ASP A 332 2.77 -2.30 13.41
C ASP A 332 1.53 -2.32 14.30
N ALA A 333 0.33 -2.45 13.71
CA ALA A 333 -0.91 -2.63 14.49
C ALA A 333 -0.93 -3.98 15.23
N ILE A 334 -0.30 -5.01 14.66
CA ILE A 334 -0.18 -6.33 15.28
C ILE A 334 0.99 -6.34 16.28
N LEU A 335 2.13 -5.73 15.94
CA LEU A 335 3.34 -5.66 16.77
C LEU A 335 3.18 -4.76 18.00
N SER A 336 2.26 -3.78 17.94
CA SER A 336 1.90 -2.92 19.08
C SER A 336 0.96 -3.60 20.09
N LEU A 337 0.46 -4.80 19.79
CA LEU A 337 -0.38 -5.55 20.73
C LEU A 337 0.42 -5.90 22.00
N PRO A 338 -0.15 -5.70 23.21
CA PRO A 338 0.53 -5.99 24.48
C PRO A 338 1.15 -7.39 24.49
N ARG A 339 2.45 -7.46 24.80
CA ARG A 339 3.21 -8.72 24.89
C ARG A 339 2.91 -9.41 26.22
N ASN A 340 2.32 -10.59 26.18
CA ASN A 340 2.33 -11.48 27.34
C ASN A 340 3.62 -12.31 27.31
N ASN A 341 4.51 -12.07 28.28
CA ASN A 341 5.83 -12.70 28.40
C ASN A 341 5.79 -14.21 28.77
N THR A 342 4.66 -14.90 28.60
CA THR A 342 4.39 -16.19 29.25
C THR A 342 3.96 -17.35 28.35
N THR A 343 3.90 -17.23 27.03
CA THR A 343 3.36 -18.33 26.20
C THR A 343 4.35 -18.87 25.19
N LYS A 344 5.06 -19.93 25.60
CA LYS A 344 5.75 -20.85 24.69
C LYS A 344 4.80 -21.65 23.78
N ASP A 345 3.49 -21.56 24.02
CA ASP A 345 2.43 -22.14 23.17
C ASP A 345 1.46 -21.03 22.76
N ALA A 346 1.37 -20.73 21.46
CA ALA A 346 0.42 -19.75 20.93
C ALA A 346 -1.01 -20.28 21.03
N THR A 347 -1.70 -20.01 22.15
CA THR A 347 -3.02 -20.58 22.42
C THR A 347 -4.17 -19.79 21.83
N THR A 348 -4.08 -18.45 21.80
CA THR A 348 -5.13 -17.57 21.28
C THR A 348 -4.85 -17.13 19.84
N VAL A 349 -5.87 -16.69 19.13
CA VAL A 349 -5.75 -16.09 17.78
C VAL A 349 -4.73 -14.95 17.81
N ARG A 350 -4.83 -14.05 18.79
CA ARG A 350 -3.91 -12.93 18.98
C ARG A 350 -2.46 -13.35 19.21
N ASP A 351 -2.21 -14.33 20.07
CA ASP A 351 -0.84 -14.78 20.34
C ASP A 351 -0.23 -15.46 19.11
N TYR A 352 -1.05 -16.22 18.37
CA TYR A 352 -0.65 -16.87 17.13
C TYR A 352 -0.31 -15.86 16.04
N THR A 353 -1.15 -14.86 15.80
CA THR A 353 -0.90 -13.83 14.78
C THR A 353 0.38 -13.05 15.09
N LEU A 354 0.58 -12.63 16.35
CA LEU A 354 1.80 -11.96 16.78
C LEU A 354 3.05 -12.84 16.57
N ALA A 355 2.99 -14.12 16.94
CA ALA A 355 4.10 -15.04 16.77
C ALA A 355 4.45 -15.27 15.29
N ILE A 356 3.44 -15.45 14.42
CA ILE A 356 3.64 -15.57 12.98
C ILE A 356 4.26 -14.30 12.41
N THR A 357 3.72 -13.11 12.75
CA THR A 357 4.25 -11.82 12.30
C THR A 357 5.71 -11.66 12.68
N LEU A 358 6.08 -11.85 13.96
CA LEU A 358 7.47 -11.76 14.42
C LEU A 358 8.42 -12.73 13.70
N SER A 359 7.97 -13.98 13.47
CA SER A 359 8.77 -14.97 12.75
C SER A 359 8.93 -14.63 11.26
N SER A 360 7.94 -13.95 10.67
CA SER A 360 7.94 -13.55 9.27
C SER A 360 8.84 -12.34 8.99
N SER A 361 9.04 -11.47 9.99
CA SER A 361 9.96 -10.32 9.92
C SER A 361 11.44 -10.72 9.88
N SER A 362 11.78 -11.93 10.36
CA SER A 362 13.18 -12.30 10.60
C SER A 362 13.97 -12.88 9.40
N VAL A 363 13.37 -13.18 8.24
CA VAL A 363 14.10 -13.86 7.15
C VAL A 363 13.54 -13.56 5.73
N LEU A 364 14.47 -13.09 4.87
CA LEU A 364 14.51 -13.02 3.39
C LEU A 364 13.71 -11.92 2.65
N SER A 365 14.29 -10.71 2.59
CA SER A 365 14.45 -10.05 1.28
C SER A 365 15.31 -10.96 0.38
N PRO A 366 15.14 -10.99 -0.96
CA PRO A 366 15.93 -11.85 -1.82
C PRO A 366 17.38 -11.51 -1.50
N SER A 367 18.22 -12.52 -1.35
CA SER A 367 19.65 -12.20 -1.28
C SER A 367 19.98 -11.42 -2.54
N PRO A 368 20.71 -10.30 -2.48
CA PRO A 368 21.09 -9.56 -3.68
C PRO A 368 21.75 -10.46 -4.75
N ALA A 369 22.38 -11.56 -4.32
CA ALA A 369 22.97 -12.58 -5.18
C ALA A 369 21.96 -13.44 -5.98
N SER A 370 20.68 -13.52 -5.58
CA SER A 370 19.66 -14.30 -6.31
C SER A 370 19.00 -13.54 -7.45
N ILE A 371 19.19 -12.22 -7.53
CA ILE A 371 18.66 -11.39 -8.63
C ILE A 371 19.72 -11.34 -9.73
N THR A 372 19.43 -12.00 -10.86
CA THR A 372 20.36 -12.12 -12.00
C THR A 372 20.05 -11.19 -13.17
N SER A 373 18.93 -10.47 -13.12
CA SER A 373 18.54 -9.50 -14.15
C SER A 373 19.42 -8.25 -14.10
N THR A 374 19.70 -7.66 -15.26
CA THR A 374 20.38 -6.35 -15.33
C THR A 374 19.36 -5.24 -15.19
N PHE A 375 19.68 -4.22 -14.40
CA PHE A 375 18.82 -3.06 -14.22
C PHE A 375 19.64 -1.82 -13.88
N ILE A 376 19.52 -0.78 -14.69
CA ILE A 376 20.32 0.45 -14.57
C ILE A 376 19.39 1.60 -14.25
N ARG A 377 19.63 2.31 -13.16
CA ARG A 377 18.79 3.42 -12.72
C ARG A 377 19.61 4.60 -12.21
N ALA A 378 18.97 5.75 -12.13
CA ALA A 378 19.56 6.95 -11.53
C ALA A 378 18.61 7.61 -10.53
N ALA A 379 19.16 8.12 -9.43
CA ALA A 379 18.52 9.17 -8.65
C ALA A 379 18.96 10.53 -9.19
N VAL A 380 18.00 11.36 -9.60
CA VAL A 380 18.25 12.69 -10.17
C VAL A 380 17.87 13.74 -9.15
N VAL A 381 18.81 14.63 -8.85
CA VAL A 381 18.63 15.76 -7.94
C VAL A 381 19.06 17.06 -8.62
N TYR A 382 18.42 18.17 -8.27
CA TYR A 382 18.88 19.51 -8.64
C TYR A 382 19.56 20.17 -7.45
N LEU A 383 20.83 20.54 -7.62
CA LEU A 383 21.62 21.26 -6.61
C LEU A 383 21.94 22.67 -7.14
N PRO A 384 21.27 23.72 -6.65
CA PRO A 384 21.62 25.09 -7.01
C PRO A 384 23.05 25.43 -6.57
N SER A 385 23.85 25.99 -7.48
CA SER A 385 25.28 26.26 -7.20
C SER A 385 25.55 27.33 -6.14
N THR A 386 24.53 28.12 -5.78
CA THR A 386 24.65 29.27 -4.88
C THR A 386 24.04 29.05 -3.49
N GLU A 387 23.46 27.89 -3.20
CA GLU A 387 22.73 27.64 -1.95
C GLU A 387 23.41 26.60 -1.05
N ALA A 388 24.22 27.09 -0.11
CA ALA A 388 25.01 26.23 0.79
C ALA A 388 24.17 25.28 1.66
N ARG A 389 22.91 25.63 2.00
CA ARG A 389 22.02 24.76 2.78
C ARG A 389 21.82 23.40 2.11
N PHE A 390 21.58 23.41 0.80
CA PHE A 390 21.29 22.21 0.02
C PHE A 390 22.50 21.29 -0.12
N LEU A 391 23.71 21.83 0.04
CA LEU A 391 24.92 21.02 0.05
C LEU A 391 25.01 20.14 1.30
N HIS A 392 24.57 20.62 2.47
CA HIS A 392 24.51 19.78 3.68
C HIS A 392 23.56 18.61 3.51
N GLU A 393 22.42 18.87 2.86
CA GLU A 393 21.41 17.86 2.58
C GLU A 393 21.91 16.85 1.54
N PHE A 394 22.48 17.34 0.44
CA PHE A 394 23.08 16.49 -0.57
C PHE A 394 24.17 15.54 -0.01
N ARG A 395 24.98 16.00 0.95
CA ARG A 395 26.00 15.17 1.60
C ARG A 395 25.39 13.92 2.26
N TRP A 396 24.28 14.07 2.99
CA TRP A 396 23.65 12.91 3.63
C TRP A 396 22.94 12.00 2.63
N PHE A 397 22.35 12.59 1.58
CA PHE A 397 21.73 11.84 0.50
C PHE A 397 22.79 10.97 -0.20
N HIS A 398 23.92 11.57 -0.58
CA HIS A 398 25.07 10.88 -1.17
C HIS A 398 25.62 9.78 -0.25
N ARG A 399 25.72 10.03 1.07
CA ARG A 399 26.20 9.04 2.04
C ARG A 399 25.25 7.86 2.20
N SER A 400 23.94 8.11 2.15
CA SER A 400 22.90 7.07 2.21
C SER A 400 22.89 6.21 0.94
N TRP A 401 23.10 6.81 -0.23
CA TRP A 401 23.32 6.11 -1.49
C TRP A 401 24.53 5.17 -1.41
N GLN A 402 25.66 5.62 -0.88
CA GLN A 402 26.83 4.75 -0.67
C GLN A 402 26.53 3.57 0.27
N ALA A 403 25.73 3.79 1.32
CA ALA A 403 25.35 2.73 2.25
C ALA A 403 24.42 1.70 1.59
N MET A 404 23.46 2.16 0.78
CA MET A 404 22.51 1.32 0.06
C MET A 404 23.20 0.35 -0.91
N GLN A 405 24.28 0.78 -1.56
CA GLN A 405 25.02 -0.04 -2.54
C GLN A 405 25.54 -1.37 -1.98
N ALA A 406 25.78 -1.47 -0.67
CA ALA A 406 26.19 -2.73 -0.04
C ALA A 406 25.14 -3.85 -0.15
N PHE A 407 23.88 -3.48 -0.44
CA PHE A 407 22.75 -4.39 -0.59
C PHE A 407 22.30 -4.52 -2.06
N GLU A 408 23.00 -3.86 -2.99
CA GLU A 408 22.61 -3.85 -4.40
C GLU A 408 22.97 -5.17 -5.10
N PRO A 409 22.05 -5.75 -5.91
CA PRO A 409 22.35 -6.92 -6.72
C PRO A 409 23.53 -6.72 -7.68
N PRO A 410 24.35 -7.75 -7.95
CA PRO A 410 25.52 -7.61 -8.81
C PRO A 410 25.23 -7.09 -10.24
N GLY A 411 24.03 -7.39 -10.76
CA GLY A 411 23.57 -6.94 -12.09
C GLY A 411 22.90 -5.56 -12.10
N TRP A 412 22.67 -4.96 -10.93
CA TRP A 412 21.98 -3.68 -10.81
C TRP A 412 22.98 -2.54 -10.66
N ARG A 413 22.62 -1.36 -11.15
CA ARG A 413 23.39 -0.13 -10.98
C ARG A 413 22.48 1.01 -10.60
N THR A 414 22.88 1.78 -9.58
CA THR A 414 22.22 2.99 -9.15
C THR A 414 23.21 4.14 -9.16
N ASP A 415 23.08 5.04 -10.14
CA ASP A 415 23.85 6.28 -10.18
C ASP A 415 23.12 7.42 -9.45
N ILE A 416 23.86 8.45 -9.05
CA ILE A 416 23.29 9.76 -8.77
C ILE A 416 23.61 10.68 -9.94
N VAL A 417 22.61 11.37 -10.47
CA VAL A 417 22.80 12.45 -11.46
C VAL A 417 22.49 13.77 -10.77
N VAL A 418 23.53 14.56 -10.50
CA VAL A 418 23.47 15.87 -9.87
C VAL A 418 23.45 16.92 -10.97
N VAL A 419 22.31 17.56 -11.17
CA VAL A 419 22.17 18.66 -12.13
C VAL A 419 22.36 19.97 -11.39
N THR A 420 23.18 20.87 -11.92
CA THR A 420 23.51 22.16 -11.30
C THR A 420 23.59 23.28 -12.34
N ASN A 421 23.22 24.49 -11.93
CA ASN A 421 23.28 25.70 -12.75
C ASN A 421 24.67 26.39 -12.76
N GLY A 422 25.68 25.75 -12.17
CA GLY A 422 27.05 26.27 -12.08
C GLY A 422 28.02 25.29 -11.44
N LEU A 423 29.29 25.70 -11.28
CA LEU A 423 30.32 24.88 -10.64
C LEU A 423 30.08 24.78 -9.14
N VAL A 424 30.12 23.56 -8.60
CA VAL A 424 30.04 23.27 -7.16
C VAL A 424 31.26 22.45 -6.76
N PRO A 425 32.36 23.08 -6.28
CA PRO A 425 33.63 22.41 -6.01
C PRO A 425 33.53 21.21 -5.07
N THR A 426 32.58 21.25 -4.13
CA THR A 426 32.34 20.16 -3.18
C THR A 426 31.94 18.84 -3.85
N LEU A 427 31.38 18.87 -5.06
CA LEU A 427 31.05 17.64 -5.78
C LEU A 427 32.31 16.87 -6.20
N ASP A 428 33.42 17.55 -6.47
CA ASP A 428 34.71 16.92 -6.74
C ASP A 428 35.25 16.21 -5.47
N GLU A 429 35.08 16.82 -4.29
CA GLU A 429 35.46 16.22 -3.00
C GLU A 429 34.65 14.95 -2.68
N LEU A 430 33.42 14.86 -3.21
CA LEU A 430 32.55 13.69 -3.07
C LEU A 430 32.81 12.62 -4.15
N ASN A 431 33.85 12.78 -4.97
CA ASN A 431 34.17 11.91 -6.11
C ASN A 431 33.07 11.84 -7.18
N CYS A 432 32.31 12.92 -7.34
CA CYS A 432 31.41 13.05 -8.48
C CYS A 432 32.21 13.41 -9.75
N THR A 433 31.72 12.99 -10.91
CA THR A 433 32.41 13.14 -12.21
C THR A 433 31.50 13.74 -13.26
N SER A 434 32.03 14.51 -14.20
CA SER A 434 31.26 14.98 -15.36
C SER A 434 31.15 13.93 -16.48
N MET A 435 31.78 12.76 -16.32
CA MET A 435 31.78 11.71 -17.33
C MET A 435 30.46 10.94 -17.30
N PRO A 436 29.68 10.91 -18.39
CA PRO A 436 28.45 10.13 -18.44
C PRO A 436 28.74 8.62 -18.34
N ARG A 437 27.71 7.85 -18.01
CA ARG A 437 27.77 6.38 -18.09
C ARG A 437 27.88 5.95 -19.54
N GLU A 438 28.83 5.06 -19.83
CA GLU A 438 29.04 4.52 -21.19
C GLU A 438 28.54 3.08 -21.30
N HIS A 439 28.67 2.31 -20.21
CA HIS A 439 28.34 0.88 -20.20
C HIS A 439 27.46 0.49 -19.01
N ALA A 440 26.59 -0.49 -19.25
CA ALA A 440 25.75 -1.12 -18.22
C ALA A 440 26.56 -1.71 -17.05
N THR A 441 27.77 -2.18 -17.33
CA THR A 441 28.64 -2.83 -16.35
C THR A 441 29.47 -1.86 -15.53
N ASP A 442 29.54 -0.58 -15.92
CA ASP A 442 30.29 0.44 -15.15
C ASP A 442 29.81 0.45 -13.70
N PRO A 443 30.70 0.61 -12.70
CA PRO A 443 30.29 0.73 -11.31
C PRO A 443 29.35 1.93 -11.11
N ASN A 444 28.68 1.98 -9.97
CA ASN A 444 27.84 3.13 -9.61
C ASN A 444 28.68 4.42 -9.60
N ARG A 445 28.10 5.51 -10.11
CA ARG A 445 28.76 6.82 -10.23
C ARG A 445 27.87 7.93 -9.69
N CYS A 446 28.51 8.94 -9.11
CA CYS A 446 27.91 10.27 -8.96
C CYS A 446 28.31 11.08 -10.19
N ILE A 447 27.33 11.50 -11.01
CA ILE A 447 27.54 12.19 -12.28
C ILE A 447 27.04 13.63 -12.17
N VAL A 448 27.85 14.60 -12.59
CA VAL A 448 27.53 16.03 -12.52
C VAL A 448 27.18 16.56 -13.91
N VAL A 449 26.03 17.23 -14.02
CA VAL A 449 25.61 17.98 -15.20
C VAL A 449 25.56 19.46 -14.83
N ALA A 450 26.67 20.17 -15.06
CA ALA A 450 26.83 21.58 -14.66
C ALA A 450 26.47 22.61 -15.74
N THR A 451 25.87 22.16 -16.84
CA THR A 451 25.51 23.01 -17.99
C THR A 451 24.05 23.44 -18.00
N TYR A 452 23.33 23.21 -16.89
CA TYR A 452 21.91 23.51 -16.81
C TYR A 452 21.67 25.02 -16.67
N THR A 453 20.66 25.53 -17.37
CA THR A 453 20.22 26.92 -17.23
C THR A 453 18.93 26.94 -16.43
N SER A 454 18.95 27.61 -15.29
CA SER A 454 17.76 27.78 -14.43
C SER A 454 16.63 28.47 -15.17
N LEU A 455 15.39 28.01 -14.92
CA LEU A 455 14.16 28.63 -15.39
C LEU A 455 13.73 29.84 -14.55
N TYR A 456 14.34 30.04 -13.38
CA TYR A 456 14.03 31.18 -12.54
C TYR A 456 14.26 32.47 -13.32
N SER A 457 13.20 33.27 -13.43
CA SER A 457 13.23 34.55 -14.14
C SER A 457 12.23 35.52 -13.50
N PRO A 458 12.32 36.83 -13.79
CA PRO A 458 11.31 37.78 -13.32
C PRO A 458 9.88 37.46 -13.78
N ALA A 459 9.72 36.80 -14.93
CA ALA A 459 8.41 36.38 -15.45
C ALA A 459 7.87 35.11 -14.76
N PHE A 460 8.77 34.27 -14.25
CA PHE A 460 8.45 33.03 -13.55
C PHE A 460 9.39 32.85 -12.34
N PRO A 461 9.20 33.64 -11.26
CA PRO A 461 10.09 33.69 -10.10
C PRO A 461 9.86 32.51 -9.14
N TYR A 462 9.83 31.29 -9.65
CA TYR A 462 9.61 30.07 -8.89
C TYR A 462 10.82 29.13 -9.02
N ALA A 463 11.76 29.22 -8.06
CA ALA A 463 13.03 28.50 -8.14
C ALA A 463 12.90 26.98 -8.05
N TYR A 464 11.87 26.47 -7.35
CA TYR A 464 11.65 25.03 -7.21
C TYR A 464 11.25 24.34 -8.51
N ALA A 465 10.81 25.07 -9.55
CA ALA A 465 10.54 24.48 -10.88
C ALA A 465 11.75 23.76 -11.47
N ASP A 466 12.96 24.24 -11.18
CA ASP A 466 14.18 23.63 -11.72
C ASP A 466 14.32 22.16 -11.30
N SER A 467 13.90 21.82 -10.08
CA SER A 467 13.92 20.44 -9.55
C SER A 467 13.10 19.44 -10.37
N VAL A 468 12.12 19.93 -11.14
CA VAL A 468 11.33 19.12 -12.09
C VAL A 468 11.90 19.27 -13.51
N ASN A 469 12.20 20.49 -13.95
CA ASN A 469 12.66 20.75 -15.32
C ASN A 469 13.97 20.05 -15.66
N VAL A 470 14.86 19.83 -14.69
CA VAL A 470 16.10 19.07 -14.93
C VAL A 470 15.84 17.68 -15.49
N LEU A 471 14.73 17.01 -15.11
CA LEU A 471 14.36 15.72 -15.69
C LEU A 471 14.00 15.84 -17.17
N ALA A 472 13.27 16.89 -17.54
CA ALA A 472 12.76 17.09 -18.89
C ALA A 472 13.89 17.33 -19.90
N VAL A 473 14.98 17.99 -19.47
CA VAL A 473 16.05 18.45 -20.39
C VAL A 473 17.37 17.67 -20.29
N THR A 474 17.59 16.92 -19.19
CA THR A 474 18.84 16.16 -19.02
C THR A 474 18.81 14.87 -19.84
N PRO A 475 19.88 14.52 -20.58
CA PRO A 475 19.92 13.26 -21.34
C PRO A 475 20.11 12.07 -20.39
N LEU A 476 19.01 11.37 -20.08
CA LEU A 476 18.98 10.25 -19.11
C LEU A 476 18.85 8.88 -19.78
N GLY A 477 18.95 8.78 -21.12
CA GLY A 477 18.69 7.54 -21.88
C GLY A 477 19.61 6.35 -21.59
N ALA A 478 20.66 6.52 -20.78
CA ALA A 478 21.50 5.43 -20.29
C ALA A 478 20.86 4.62 -19.15
N TYR A 479 19.77 5.11 -18.56
CA TYR A 479 19.08 4.49 -17.43
C TYR A 479 17.75 3.88 -17.90
N ASP A 480 17.44 2.68 -17.42
CA ASP A 480 16.13 2.07 -17.59
C ASP A 480 15.07 2.89 -16.84
N TRP A 481 15.41 3.30 -15.61
CA TRP A 481 14.52 3.97 -14.67
C TRP A 481 15.18 5.17 -13.98
N VAL A 482 14.35 6.16 -13.61
CA VAL A 482 14.79 7.37 -12.92
C VAL A 482 13.94 7.60 -11.68
N LEU A 483 14.62 7.82 -10.56
CA LEU A 483 14.05 8.38 -9.34
C LEU A 483 14.31 9.89 -9.35
N ARG A 484 13.29 10.72 -9.51
CA ARG A 484 13.39 12.12 -9.13
C ARG A 484 13.17 12.22 -7.64
N THR A 485 14.09 12.88 -6.95
CA THR A 485 14.01 13.10 -5.50
C THR A 485 14.61 14.46 -5.13
N ASP A 486 14.29 14.93 -3.93
CA ASP A 486 14.86 16.12 -3.32
C ASP A 486 16.09 15.77 -2.47
N MET A 487 16.90 16.77 -2.12
CA MET A 487 18.16 16.57 -1.40
C MET A 487 17.95 16.27 0.09
N ASP A 488 16.79 16.62 0.64
CA ASP A 488 16.41 16.43 2.04
C ASP A 488 15.81 15.03 2.31
N THR A 489 16.35 14.05 1.59
CA THR A 489 15.91 12.65 1.56
C THR A 489 17.07 11.69 1.79
N PHE A 490 16.75 10.41 1.98
CA PHE A 490 17.74 9.33 2.16
C PHE A 490 17.31 8.09 1.36
N LEU A 491 18.28 7.43 0.74
CA LEU A 491 18.10 6.06 0.23
C LEU A 491 18.46 5.06 1.32
N THR A 492 17.69 4.00 1.44
CA THR A 492 17.90 2.97 2.46
C THR A 492 18.37 1.65 1.84
N PRO A 493 18.75 0.64 2.65
CA PRO A 493 18.99 -0.72 2.15
C PRO A 493 17.84 -1.30 1.33
N ALA A 494 16.57 -0.95 1.63
CA ALA A 494 15.42 -1.46 0.90
C ALA A 494 15.40 -1.02 -0.57
N PHE A 495 15.87 0.20 -0.87
CA PHE A 495 15.94 0.70 -2.24
C PHE A 495 16.82 -0.16 -3.13
N ALA A 496 17.85 -0.80 -2.58
CA ALA A 496 18.84 -1.58 -3.31
C ALA A 496 18.23 -2.70 -4.15
N THR A 497 17.13 -3.29 -3.68
CA THR A 497 16.41 -4.37 -4.37
C THR A 497 15.00 -3.98 -4.81
N TRP A 498 14.57 -2.74 -4.57
CA TRP A 498 13.22 -2.31 -4.88
C TRP A 498 13.09 -1.78 -6.32
N LYS A 499 12.19 -2.42 -7.08
CA LYS A 499 11.80 -2.03 -8.43
C LYS A 499 10.28 -2.28 -8.59
N PRO A 500 9.45 -1.23 -8.62
CA PRO A 500 8.01 -1.39 -8.77
C PRO A 500 7.62 -1.70 -10.23
N SER A 501 6.42 -2.25 -10.47
CA SER A 501 5.88 -2.42 -11.84
C SER A 501 5.27 -1.19 -12.46
N LEU A 502 4.79 -0.27 -11.63
CA LEU A 502 4.08 0.92 -12.05
C LEU A 502 4.96 2.15 -11.87
N PHE A 503 4.50 3.26 -12.45
CA PHE A 503 5.03 4.56 -12.06
C PHE A 503 4.61 4.81 -10.61
N VAL A 504 5.56 5.19 -9.77
CA VAL A 504 5.30 5.39 -8.34
C VAL A 504 5.58 6.84 -7.97
N VAL A 505 4.69 7.41 -7.17
CA VAL A 505 4.85 8.76 -6.60
C VAL A 505 4.77 8.71 -5.08
N GLY A 506 5.49 9.59 -4.42
CA GLY A 506 5.31 9.86 -2.99
C GLY A 506 4.09 10.73 -2.71
N MET A 507 3.94 11.17 -1.46
CA MET A 507 2.85 12.04 -1.01
C MET A 507 3.34 13.50 -0.92
N GLY A 508 2.49 14.47 -1.26
CA GLY A 508 2.85 15.89 -1.25
C GLY A 508 2.50 16.69 0.00
N GLY A 509 1.58 16.20 0.83
CA GLY A 509 1.14 16.87 2.06
C GLY A 509 0.32 18.15 1.86
N TYR A 510 0.10 18.59 0.62
CA TYR A 510 -0.83 19.67 0.27
C TYR A 510 -2.18 19.04 -0.05
N ASN A 511 -3.30 19.62 0.41
CA ASN A 511 -4.68 19.05 0.33
C ASN A 511 -5.18 18.32 1.59
N VAL A 512 -4.98 18.91 2.77
CA VAL A 512 -5.51 18.38 4.04
C VAL A 512 -6.99 18.76 4.25
N MET A 513 -7.47 19.89 3.69
CA MET A 513 -8.86 20.38 3.87
C MET A 513 -9.72 20.39 2.61
N GLY A 514 -9.29 19.73 1.53
CA GLY A 514 -10.10 19.43 0.34
C GLY A 514 -10.23 20.51 -0.75
N SER A 515 -10.08 21.79 -0.44
CA SER A 515 -10.31 22.88 -1.43
C SER A 515 -9.29 22.96 -2.57
N THR A 516 -8.09 22.41 -2.39
CA THR A 516 -7.06 22.33 -3.44
C THR A 516 -7.46 21.33 -4.52
N ASN A 517 -8.03 20.19 -4.15
CA ASN A 517 -8.42 19.15 -5.10
C ASN A 517 -9.45 19.65 -6.12
N ASP A 518 -10.44 20.43 -5.68
CA ASP A 518 -11.48 20.97 -6.57
C ASP A 518 -10.88 21.93 -7.63
N ARG A 519 -9.91 22.76 -7.24
CA ARG A 519 -9.20 23.65 -8.18
C ARG A 519 -8.38 22.84 -9.19
N LEU A 520 -7.64 21.84 -8.72
CA LEU A 520 -6.84 20.98 -9.60
C LEU A 520 -7.72 20.21 -10.58
N ASP A 521 -8.89 19.72 -10.15
CA ASP A 521 -9.85 19.04 -11.02
C ASP A 521 -10.41 19.97 -12.10
N ALA A 522 -10.73 21.22 -11.74
CA ALA A 522 -11.16 22.23 -12.72
C ALA A 522 -10.06 22.52 -13.76
N ILE A 523 -8.80 22.64 -13.32
CA ILE A 523 -7.65 22.88 -14.21
C ILE A 523 -7.41 21.67 -15.13
N ILE A 524 -7.51 20.44 -14.63
CA ILE A 524 -7.41 19.22 -15.45
C ILE A 524 -8.44 19.23 -16.58
N VAL A 525 -9.69 19.58 -16.27
CA VAL A 525 -10.76 19.69 -17.27
C VAL A 525 -10.47 20.81 -18.27
N GLN A 526 -10.04 21.98 -17.78
CA GLN A 526 -9.74 23.15 -18.62
C GLN A 526 -8.59 22.89 -19.60
N LEU A 527 -7.58 22.13 -19.17
CA LEU A 527 -6.45 21.73 -20.00
C LEU A 527 -6.74 20.49 -20.85
N ASN A 528 -7.96 19.94 -20.79
CA ASN A 528 -8.38 18.72 -21.50
C ASN A 528 -7.45 17.53 -21.22
N LEU A 529 -7.04 17.38 -19.96
CA LEU A 529 -6.19 16.29 -19.49
C LEU A 529 -7.02 15.16 -18.88
N THR A 530 -6.38 14.01 -18.69
CA THR A 530 -7.04 12.82 -18.11
C THR A 530 -7.41 13.09 -16.66
N ALA A 531 -8.64 12.71 -16.27
CA ALA A 531 -9.08 12.79 -14.88
C ALA A 531 -8.09 12.05 -13.94
N LYS A 532 -7.87 12.60 -12.75
CA LYS A 532 -6.90 12.03 -11.81
C LYS A 532 -7.32 10.64 -11.33
N THR A 533 -6.34 9.73 -11.25
CA THR A 533 -6.43 8.43 -10.58
C THR A 533 -5.66 8.41 -9.25
N VAL A 534 -4.61 9.24 -9.13
CA VAL A 534 -3.89 9.51 -7.88
C VAL A 534 -3.93 11.00 -7.55
N ASP A 535 -4.08 11.31 -6.26
CA ASP A 535 -4.11 12.68 -5.74
C ASP A 535 -2.95 12.94 -4.77
N ASN A 536 -2.80 14.20 -4.35
CA ASN A 536 -1.75 14.63 -3.40
C ASN A 536 -0.36 14.09 -3.79
N VAL A 537 -0.04 14.21 -5.09
CA VAL A 537 1.20 13.70 -5.70
C VAL A 537 2.39 14.47 -5.14
N GLY A 538 3.34 13.74 -4.55
CA GLY A 538 4.53 14.30 -3.95
C GLY A 538 5.61 14.73 -4.93
N SER A 539 6.70 15.21 -4.35
CA SER A 539 7.90 15.63 -5.09
C SER A 539 8.62 14.41 -5.69
N THR A 540 8.62 13.28 -5.00
CA THR A 540 9.40 12.09 -5.40
C THR A 540 8.66 11.23 -6.41
N TRP A 541 9.28 10.98 -7.57
CA TRP A 541 8.72 10.17 -8.67
C TRP A 541 9.69 9.07 -9.07
N TYR A 542 9.22 7.85 -9.27
CA TYR A 542 10.06 6.74 -9.71
C TYR A 542 9.38 5.95 -10.83
N GLY A 543 10.05 5.84 -11.97
CA GLY A 543 9.45 5.21 -13.14
C GLY A 543 10.43 4.99 -14.30
N PRO A 544 9.95 4.40 -15.40
CA PRO A 544 10.73 4.28 -16.63
C PRO A 544 11.21 5.65 -17.10
N THR A 545 12.48 5.76 -17.48
CA THR A 545 13.14 7.04 -17.79
C THR A 545 12.34 7.88 -18.79
N ALA A 546 12.00 7.31 -19.94
CA ALA A 546 11.27 8.04 -20.98
C ALA A 546 9.92 8.57 -20.51
N LEU A 547 9.23 7.85 -19.62
CA LEU A 547 7.95 8.26 -19.06
C LEU A 547 8.14 9.36 -18.02
N VAL A 548 9.13 9.25 -17.13
CA VAL A 548 9.50 10.31 -16.17
C VAL A 548 9.81 11.62 -16.88
N GLN A 549 10.57 11.58 -17.99
CA GLN A 549 10.90 12.78 -18.77
C GLN A 549 9.67 13.40 -19.43
N GLN A 550 8.77 12.58 -19.99
CA GLN A 550 7.49 13.06 -20.56
C GLN A 550 6.62 13.72 -19.50
N CYS A 551 6.50 13.10 -18.32
CA CYS A 551 5.73 13.64 -17.21
C CYS A 551 6.34 14.94 -16.67
N ALA A 552 7.67 15.04 -16.61
CA ALA A 552 8.35 16.27 -16.22
C ALA A 552 8.11 17.40 -17.21
N GLN A 553 8.17 17.13 -18.52
CA GLN A 553 7.90 18.12 -19.55
C GLN A 553 6.46 18.67 -19.44
N LEU A 554 5.46 17.77 -19.36
CA LEU A 554 4.08 18.19 -19.18
C LEU A 554 3.85 18.91 -17.84
N SER A 555 4.51 18.47 -16.77
CA SER A 555 4.44 19.15 -15.47
C SER A 555 4.96 20.57 -15.57
N MET A 556 6.03 20.82 -16.33
CA MET A 556 6.53 22.18 -16.55
C MET A 556 5.54 23.06 -17.33
N ASP A 557 4.93 22.52 -18.38
CA ASP A 557 3.90 23.24 -19.15
C ASP A 557 2.72 23.64 -18.24
N VAL A 558 2.28 22.72 -17.38
CA VAL A 558 1.20 22.95 -16.41
C VAL A 558 1.63 23.97 -15.34
N GLN A 559 2.84 23.88 -14.80
CA GLN A 559 3.34 24.83 -13.80
C GLN A 559 3.37 26.26 -14.34
N MET A 560 3.87 26.46 -15.56
CA MET A 560 3.90 27.77 -16.20
C MET A 560 2.49 28.30 -16.46
N TYR A 561 1.57 27.44 -16.92
CA TYR A 561 0.17 27.79 -17.08
C TYR A 561 -0.48 28.21 -15.77
N MET A 562 -0.33 27.41 -14.71
CA MET A 562 -0.92 27.67 -13.40
C MET A 562 -0.39 28.97 -12.81
N TYR A 563 0.92 29.19 -12.85
CA TYR A 563 1.49 30.44 -12.36
C TYR A 563 0.95 31.66 -13.12
N ALA A 564 0.79 31.55 -14.44
CA ALA A 564 0.26 32.66 -15.24
C ALA A 564 -1.24 32.92 -14.99
N ASN A 565 -2.05 31.89 -14.75
CA ASN A 565 -3.52 32.00 -14.83
C ASN A 565 -4.29 31.66 -13.54
N GLU A 566 -3.74 30.81 -12.66
CA GLU A 566 -4.48 30.19 -11.54
C GLU A 566 -4.15 30.78 -10.17
N PHE A 567 -3.17 31.67 -10.10
CA PHE A 567 -2.80 32.40 -8.89
C PHE A 567 -3.02 33.90 -9.08
N THR A 568 -3.70 34.51 -8.11
CA THR A 568 -3.89 35.95 -8.02
C THR A 568 -2.59 36.68 -7.69
N ASP A 569 -2.54 37.99 -7.93
CA ASP A 569 -1.39 38.83 -7.55
C ASP A 569 -1.16 38.81 -6.03
N GLU A 570 -2.24 38.73 -5.23
CA GLU A 570 -2.13 38.60 -3.78
C GLU A 570 -1.46 37.27 -3.40
N GLU A 571 -1.94 36.13 -3.94
CA GLU A 571 -1.38 34.80 -3.63
C GLU A 571 0.10 34.64 -4.06
N LYS A 572 0.55 35.44 -5.04
CA LYS A 572 1.95 35.51 -5.50
C LYS A 572 2.83 36.45 -4.66
N SER A 573 2.23 37.32 -3.85
CA SER A 573 2.97 38.39 -3.19
C SER A 573 3.82 37.87 -2.02
N PRO A 574 5.00 38.46 -1.76
CA PRO A 574 5.79 38.14 -0.57
C PRO A 574 4.99 38.32 0.75
N GLU A 575 4.09 39.29 0.80
CA GLU A 575 3.24 39.60 1.96
C GLU A 575 2.18 38.52 2.23
N TYR A 576 1.85 37.71 1.22
CA TYR A 576 0.99 36.54 1.40
C TYR A 576 1.71 35.42 2.17
N GLY A 577 3.03 35.31 1.99
CA GLY A 577 3.87 34.37 2.73
C GLY A 577 3.33 32.95 2.64
N ILE A 578 2.96 32.36 3.78
CA ILE A 578 2.45 30.98 3.89
C ILE A 578 0.93 30.89 4.13
N LYS A 579 0.17 31.98 3.97
CA LYS A 579 -1.26 32.03 4.31
C LYS A 579 -2.13 30.97 3.61
N GLY A 580 -1.72 30.53 2.42
CA GLY A 580 -2.41 29.51 1.64
C GLY A 580 -2.08 28.06 2.03
N TRP A 581 -1.00 27.84 2.79
CA TRP A 581 -0.58 26.49 3.21
C TRP A 581 -1.50 25.94 4.33
N PRO A 582 -1.83 24.64 4.35
CA PRO A 582 -1.43 23.55 3.44
C PRO A 582 -2.39 23.32 2.26
N ASN A 583 -3.22 24.31 1.92
CA ASN A 583 -4.16 24.24 0.82
C ASN A 583 -3.56 24.83 -0.46
N TRP A 584 -4.11 25.92 -1.00
CA TRP A 584 -3.65 26.54 -2.25
C TRP A 584 -2.52 27.55 -1.98
N HIS A 585 -1.29 27.17 -2.29
CA HIS A 585 -0.10 27.97 -2.02
C HIS A 585 0.90 27.89 -3.17
N VAL A 586 1.40 29.05 -3.63
CA VAL A 586 2.30 29.13 -4.77
C VAL A 586 3.64 28.43 -4.53
N GLY A 587 4.07 28.28 -3.28
CA GLY A 587 5.28 27.53 -2.92
C GLY A 587 5.22 26.05 -3.33
N VAL A 588 4.01 25.51 -3.54
CA VAL A 588 3.74 24.10 -3.83
C VAL A 588 3.48 23.84 -5.33
N LEU A 589 3.67 24.86 -6.17
CA LEU A 589 3.35 24.82 -7.60
C LEU A 589 3.97 23.62 -8.34
N SER A 590 5.22 23.25 -8.04
CA SER A 590 5.87 22.08 -8.64
C SER A 590 5.09 20.79 -8.42
N MET A 591 4.53 20.61 -7.23
CA MET A 591 3.74 19.43 -6.91
C MET A 591 2.35 19.47 -7.55
N TYR A 592 1.72 20.65 -7.67
CA TYR A 592 0.47 20.81 -8.42
C TYR A 592 0.64 20.46 -9.90
N GLY A 593 1.75 20.90 -10.51
CA GLY A 593 2.10 20.52 -11.88
C GLY A 593 2.26 19.01 -12.02
N GLY A 594 2.98 18.38 -11.09
CA GLY A 594 3.10 16.92 -11.02
C GLY A 594 1.75 16.22 -10.89
N HIS A 595 0.89 16.68 -9.99
CA HIS A 595 -0.46 16.13 -9.78
C HIS A 595 -1.27 16.08 -11.07
N VAL A 596 -1.31 17.18 -11.80
CA VAL A 596 -2.09 17.29 -13.03
C VAL A 596 -1.44 16.51 -14.18
N ALA A 597 -0.12 16.60 -14.34
CA ALA A 597 0.60 15.99 -15.45
C ALA A 597 0.72 14.46 -15.33
N ILE A 598 1.05 13.94 -14.14
CA ILE A 598 1.40 12.53 -13.95
C ILE A 598 0.23 11.63 -14.32
N ASN A 599 -0.95 11.93 -13.81
CA ASN A 599 -2.17 11.17 -14.14
C ASN A 599 -2.41 11.06 -15.65
N HIS A 600 -2.08 12.09 -16.42
CA HIS A 600 -2.25 12.09 -17.87
C HIS A 600 -1.15 11.33 -18.60
N CYS A 601 0.13 11.60 -18.32
CA CYS A 601 1.24 10.96 -19.02
C CYS A 601 1.32 9.45 -18.71
N THR A 602 0.91 9.02 -17.51
CA THR A 602 0.97 7.61 -17.10
C THR A 602 -0.32 6.84 -17.39
N ARG A 603 -1.34 7.43 -18.01
CA ARG A 603 -2.67 6.81 -18.20
C ARG A 603 -2.64 5.40 -18.85
N ASP A 604 -1.68 5.18 -19.75
CA ASP A 604 -1.54 3.92 -20.49
C ASP A 604 -0.58 2.93 -19.79
N PHE A 605 0.22 3.40 -18.82
CA PHE A 605 1.18 2.59 -18.07
C PHE A 605 0.68 2.22 -16.66
N GLY A 606 -0.10 3.11 -16.05
CA GLY A 606 -0.53 3.06 -14.65
C GLY A 606 0.39 3.85 -13.73
N VAL A 607 -0.21 4.43 -12.67
CA VAL A 607 0.50 5.12 -11.58
C VAL A 607 -0.13 4.76 -10.25
N VAL A 608 0.69 4.64 -9.21
CA VAL A 608 0.26 4.44 -7.83
C VAL A 608 1.00 5.41 -6.89
N LYS A 609 0.34 5.80 -5.80
CA LYS A 609 0.97 6.51 -4.70
C LYS A 609 1.43 5.49 -3.65
N ASP A 610 2.72 5.39 -3.41
CA ASP A 610 3.31 4.42 -2.48
C ASP A 610 3.93 5.15 -1.29
N ALA A 611 3.10 5.40 -0.28
CA ALA A 611 3.52 6.05 0.95
C ALA A 611 4.38 5.14 1.85
N HIS A 612 4.50 3.84 1.53
CA HIS A 612 5.32 2.90 2.28
C HIS A 612 6.77 2.94 1.84
N ASN A 613 7.04 3.01 0.53
CA ASN A 613 8.39 3.03 -0.01
C ASN A 613 8.94 4.41 -0.34
N LEU A 614 8.08 5.38 -0.73
CA LEU A 614 8.51 6.73 -1.07
C LEU A 614 8.09 7.74 0.00
N ASP A 615 8.97 8.73 0.20
CA ASP A 615 8.81 9.82 1.16
C ASP A 615 8.47 9.37 2.61
N PHE A 616 8.98 8.21 3.02
CA PHE A 616 8.72 7.66 4.33
C PHE A 616 9.36 8.53 5.44
N PRO A 617 8.68 8.81 6.56
CA PRO A 617 9.18 9.80 7.51
C PRO A 617 10.47 9.36 8.21
N THR A 618 11.49 10.21 8.15
CA THR A 618 12.76 10.08 8.92
C THR A 618 12.59 10.12 10.44
N THR A 619 11.37 10.38 10.91
CA THR A 619 11.00 10.42 12.33
C THR A 619 10.42 9.09 12.83
N SER A 620 10.30 8.11 11.93
CA SER A 620 9.88 6.75 12.25
C SER A 620 10.97 5.97 13.01
N HIS A 621 10.51 5.00 13.81
CA HIS A 621 11.34 4.01 14.51
C HIS A 621 11.31 2.64 13.81
N GLU A 622 10.81 2.60 12.58
CA GLU A 622 10.78 1.41 11.75
C GLU A 622 12.16 1.08 11.16
N SER A 623 12.32 -0.15 10.65
CA SER A 623 13.59 -0.56 10.04
C SER A 623 13.81 0.05 8.66
N PRO A 624 15.00 0.60 8.37
CA PRO A 624 15.34 1.12 7.04
C PRO A 624 15.42 0.01 5.97
N THR A 625 15.35 -1.27 6.36
CA THR A 625 15.27 -2.39 5.41
C THR A 625 13.88 -2.61 4.81
N ARG A 626 12.87 -1.85 5.26
CA ARG A 626 11.48 -1.97 4.79
C ARG A 626 11.04 -0.85 3.83
N HIS A 627 11.61 0.34 3.95
CA HIS A 627 11.16 1.53 3.22
C HIS A 627 12.26 2.03 2.32
N ALA A 628 12.02 2.11 1.01
CA ALA A 628 13.08 2.41 0.04
C ALA A 628 13.68 3.82 0.20
N HIS A 629 12.84 4.81 0.50
CA HIS A 629 13.20 6.21 0.44
C HIS A 629 12.59 6.98 1.60
N LEU A 630 13.44 7.70 2.34
CA LEU A 630 13.02 8.50 3.49
C LEU A 630 13.01 9.99 3.15
N HIS A 631 12.09 10.73 3.75
CA HIS A 631 11.97 12.18 3.60
C HIS A 631 11.96 12.88 4.96
N THR A 632 12.66 14.00 5.03
CA THR A 632 12.66 14.89 6.21
C THR A 632 11.49 15.87 6.12
N TRP A 633 10.32 15.39 6.55
CA TRP A 633 9.12 16.21 6.64
C TRP A 633 9.34 17.47 7.51
N GLN A 634 8.46 18.45 7.33
CA GLN A 634 8.57 19.76 7.96
C GLN A 634 8.14 19.72 9.44
N ASP A 635 8.83 18.92 10.25
CA ASP A 635 8.60 18.77 11.69
C ASP A 635 9.90 18.88 12.52
N SER A 636 9.75 18.77 13.84
CA SER A 636 10.85 18.90 14.81
C SER A 636 11.14 17.60 15.56
N ASN A 637 10.51 16.49 15.16
CA ASN A 637 10.78 15.19 15.74
C ASN A 637 12.15 14.70 15.27
N ARG A 638 12.76 13.82 16.05
CA ARG A 638 14.07 13.27 15.71
C ARG A 638 13.88 12.17 14.65
N PHE A 639 14.56 12.15 13.51
CA PHE A 639 15.55 13.07 12.95
C PHE A 639 14.89 14.27 12.23
N SER A 640 15.35 15.50 12.50
CA SER A 640 14.82 16.73 11.90
C SER A 640 15.92 17.53 11.22
N LYS A 641 15.73 17.91 9.95
CA LYS A 641 16.66 18.75 9.18
C LYS A 641 16.86 20.12 9.81
N PHE A 642 15.83 20.69 10.45
CA PHE A 642 15.91 21.98 11.13
C PHE A 642 16.82 21.90 12.36
N ALA A 643 16.58 20.90 13.21
CA ALA A 643 17.42 20.67 14.39
C ALA A 643 18.88 20.34 14.00
N PHE A 644 19.08 19.65 12.88
CA PHE A 644 20.41 19.40 12.34
C PHE A 644 21.11 20.69 11.89
N ALA A 645 20.41 21.54 11.13
CA ALA A 645 20.93 22.83 10.67
C ALA A 645 21.27 23.77 11.85
N ASP A 646 20.50 23.72 12.93
CA ASP A 646 20.74 24.48 14.17
C ASP A 646 21.89 23.88 15.02
N GLY A 647 22.49 22.76 14.59
CA GLY A 647 23.59 22.11 15.29
C GLY A 647 23.18 21.37 16.57
N ALA A 648 21.89 21.06 16.75
CA ALA A 648 21.37 20.38 17.94
C ALA A 648 22.00 18.99 18.15
N TYR A 649 22.43 18.34 17.06
CA TYR A 649 22.99 16.98 17.07
C TYR A 649 24.52 16.92 17.12
N LYS A 650 25.21 18.05 17.32
CA LYS A 650 26.69 18.09 17.31
C LYS A 650 27.39 17.17 18.33
N ASN A 651 26.69 16.81 19.40
CA ASN A 651 27.20 15.96 20.49
C ASN A 651 26.63 14.53 20.45
N GLU A 652 25.86 14.18 19.42
CA GLU A 652 25.31 12.82 19.27
C GLU A 652 26.46 11.80 19.14
N ASN A 653 26.33 10.69 19.87
CA ASN A 653 27.32 9.63 19.80
C ASN A 653 27.03 8.71 18.62
N LYS A 654 27.67 8.97 17.48
CA LYS A 654 27.51 8.16 16.25
C LYS A 654 27.65 6.64 16.46
N SER A 655 28.50 6.21 17.40
CA SER A 655 28.74 4.78 17.64
C SER A 655 27.65 4.08 18.45
N ALA A 656 26.74 4.84 19.07
CA ALA A 656 25.63 4.33 19.87
C ALA A 656 24.29 4.33 19.13
N LEU A 657 24.25 4.81 17.88
CA LEU A 657 23.05 4.85 17.05
C LEU A 657 22.68 3.44 16.56
N ASP A 658 21.41 3.09 16.63
CA ASP A 658 20.88 1.83 16.10
C ASP A 658 20.56 1.98 14.61
N LEU A 659 21.35 1.34 13.74
CA LEU A 659 21.16 1.45 12.29
C LEU A 659 19.95 0.65 11.77
N ASP A 660 19.28 -0.12 12.62
CA ASP A 660 17.99 -0.75 12.30
C ASP A 660 16.77 0.10 12.72
N ASP A 661 17.00 1.32 13.21
CA ASP A 661 15.97 2.34 13.47
C ASP A 661 16.11 3.49 12.47
N ILE A 662 15.03 3.88 11.79
CA ILE A 662 15.05 4.91 10.73
C ILE A 662 15.56 6.28 11.24
N SER A 663 15.15 6.71 12.43
CA SER A 663 15.57 7.99 13.01
C SER A 663 17.07 8.01 13.28
N ASP A 664 17.61 6.93 13.84
CA ASP A 664 19.04 6.76 14.10
C ASP A 664 19.84 6.52 12.82
N TYR A 665 19.30 5.81 11.83
CA TYR A 665 19.89 5.64 10.51
C TYR A 665 20.06 6.98 9.80
N ALA A 666 19.00 7.80 9.74
CA ALA A 666 19.03 9.13 9.14
C ALA A 666 20.03 10.04 9.88
N MET A 667 20.02 10.01 11.22
CA MET A 667 21.00 10.71 12.05
C MET A 667 22.44 10.31 11.72
N TYR A 668 22.71 9.01 11.62
CA TYR A 668 24.03 8.48 11.31
C TYR A 668 24.50 8.97 9.94
N MET A 669 23.68 8.84 8.89
CA MET A 669 24.02 9.28 7.54
C MET A 669 24.28 10.79 7.49
N ALA A 670 23.47 11.58 8.22
CA ALA A 670 23.64 13.01 8.31
C ALA A 670 24.96 13.40 9.01
N LEU A 671 25.27 12.84 10.17
CA LEU A 671 26.49 13.16 10.92
C LEU A 671 27.77 12.59 10.28
N ASP A 672 27.68 11.45 9.60
CA ASP A 672 28.83 10.80 8.96
C ASP A 672 29.24 11.46 7.65
N SER A 673 28.32 12.16 6.99
CA SER A 673 28.54 12.81 5.69
C SER A 673 29.16 14.21 5.78
N GLN A 674 29.17 14.82 6.97
CA GLN A 674 29.74 16.15 7.15
C GLN A 674 31.27 16.08 7.26
N PRO A 675 31.99 17.10 6.77
CA PRO A 675 33.43 17.23 7.01
C PRO A 675 33.73 17.14 8.51
N ARG A 676 34.82 16.44 8.87
CA ARG A 676 35.31 16.45 10.25
C ARG A 676 35.72 17.89 10.60
N ALA A 677 35.12 18.42 11.66
CA ALA A 677 35.44 19.74 12.19
C ALA A 677 36.87 19.81 12.74
#